data_AF-A0AAD1TC20-F1
#
_entry.id   AF-A0AAD1TC20-F1
#
_cell.length_a   1.000
_cell.length_b   1.000
_cell.length_c   1.000
_cell.angle_alpha   90.00
_cell.angle_beta   90.00
_cell.angle_gamma   90.00
#
_symmetry.space_group_name_H-M   'P 1'
#
loop_
_entity.id
_entity.type
_entity.pdbx_description
1 polymer ?
#
loop_
_entity_poly.entity_id
_entity_poly.type
_entity_poly.pdbx_seq_one_letter_code
_entity_poly.pdbx_strand_id
1 'polypeptide(L)'
;MSERCRDALTTRQKLIAQDYKISYSLAKSCKADLKKYRCNVENHPRSREARLSYLLLCLESVVHRGRTVSSECQGEMLDYRRMLMEDFSLSPEIILGCRGEIEHHCSGLHRKGRTLHCLMKVARGEKGNIAEKCQSALQTLVQEVDPANDYRIDRALNEACESVIQTACKHIRSGDPMILSCLMEHLYTEKMVEECEHRLLELQYFISRDWKLDPILYRKCQGDASRLCFAHGWNDTSETMPAGAVFSCLYRHAYRTEEQGRRLSRECRAEVLRILHQRALDVKLDPGMQAKCMSDLGKWCNEKTETGQELECLQDHLDDLLVDCREVVGNLTELESEDIQIEALLMRACEPIIQGYCHEVADNQIDSGDLMECLIQNKHQKEMNEKCAVGVTHFQLVQMKDFRFSYKFKMACKEDVLKLCPNIKKKVDVVICLSTTVRNDTLQEVKDQRVSLKCRKQLRVEELEMSEDIRLEPELYEACKNDIKSVCPNVPYGNAQIIECLKEGKKHLSSRCHQKVFKLQETEMMDQELDYTLMRVCKQMIKRFCSDTDSKGILHCLKQNKNSETMDPKCKQMITKRQITQNTDYRLNPLLRKSCKADIPKFCQSILNNAKDDQELEGQVISCLKVKYGELVSNGE
;
A
#
# COMPACT_ATOMS: atom_id res chain seq x y z
N MET A 1 51.93 -1.79 13.53
CA MET A 1 51.80 -2.32 14.90
C MET A 1 51.89 -3.83 14.87
N SER A 2 52.73 -4.45 15.70
CA SER A 2 52.91 -5.91 15.74
C SER A 2 51.68 -6.62 16.33
N GLU A 3 51.53 -7.91 16.03
CA GLU A 3 50.44 -8.76 16.56
C GLU A 3 50.44 -8.82 18.09
N ARG A 4 51.62 -9.05 18.70
CA ARG A 4 51.79 -9.03 20.16
C ARG A 4 51.38 -7.71 20.81
N CYS A 5 51.70 -6.58 20.18
CA CYS A 5 51.28 -5.26 20.68
C CYS A 5 49.76 -5.13 20.62
N ARG A 6 49.14 -5.63 19.56
CA ARG A 6 47.70 -5.63 19.37
C ARG A 6 46.97 -6.47 20.41
N ASP A 7 47.44 -7.69 20.65
CA ASP A 7 46.82 -8.61 21.61
C ASP A 7 46.93 -8.09 23.06
N ALA A 8 48.07 -7.48 23.39
CA ALA A 8 48.26 -6.81 24.67
C ALA A 8 47.29 -5.62 24.85
N LEU A 9 47.07 -4.83 23.79
CA LEU A 9 46.10 -3.74 23.80
C LEU A 9 44.66 -4.25 23.95
N THR A 10 44.26 -5.27 23.19
CA THR A 10 42.92 -5.88 23.33
C THR A 10 42.72 -6.47 24.73
N THR A 11 43.73 -7.13 25.30
CA THR A 11 43.68 -7.65 26.68
C THR A 11 43.48 -6.53 27.69
N ARG A 12 44.24 -5.43 27.54
CA ARG A 12 44.05 -4.22 28.37
C ARG A 12 42.62 -3.69 28.27
N GLN A 13 42.04 -3.62 27.07
CA GLN A 13 40.67 -3.11 26.88
C GLN A 13 39.61 -4.03 27.51
N LYS A 14 39.77 -5.36 27.38
CA LYS A 14 38.90 -6.33 28.04
C LYS A 14 38.91 -6.18 29.56
N LEU A 15 40.08 -5.95 30.14
CA LEU A 15 40.21 -5.68 31.58
C LEU A 15 39.49 -4.39 31.97
N ILE A 16 39.56 -3.33 31.17
CA ILE A 16 38.88 -2.07 31.47
C ILE A 16 37.35 -2.18 31.38
N ALA A 17 36.83 -2.98 30.44
CA ALA A 17 35.41 -3.27 30.36
C ALA A 17 34.89 -3.97 31.65
N GLN A 18 35.74 -4.81 32.27
CA GLN A 18 35.45 -5.50 33.53
C GLN A 18 35.63 -4.61 34.77
N ASP A 19 36.64 -3.74 34.79
CA ASP A 19 36.86 -2.76 35.83
C ASP A 19 37.38 -1.44 35.25
N TYR A 20 36.49 -0.44 35.24
CA TYR A 20 36.79 0.90 34.73
C TYR A 20 38.00 1.56 35.44
N LYS A 21 38.32 1.16 36.68
CA LYS A 21 39.45 1.72 37.46
C LYS A 21 40.82 1.40 36.84
N ILE A 22 40.89 0.37 36.00
CA ILE A 22 42.10 0.01 35.26
C ILE A 22 42.45 1.11 34.25
N SER A 23 41.46 1.88 33.79
CA SER A 23 41.68 3.11 33.05
C SER A 23 41.88 4.28 33.99
N TYR A 24 43.13 4.67 34.21
CA TYR A 24 43.45 5.83 35.06
C TYR A 24 42.78 7.13 34.57
N SER A 25 42.72 7.36 33.25
CA SER A 25 42.12 8.57 32.66
C SER A 25 40.62 8.63 32.96
N LEU A 26 39.87 7.60 32.60
CA LEU A 26 38.44 7.48 32.86
C LEU A 26 38.12 7.57 34.35
N ALA A 27 38.85 6.81 35.18
CA ALA A 27 38.62 6.78 36.62
C ALA A 27 38.89 8.14 37.28
N LYS A 28 39.88 8.89 36.78
CA LYS A 28 40.20 10.24 37.25
C LYS A 28 39.15 11.25 36.79
N SER A 29 38.86 11.30 35.48
CA SER A 29 37.95 12.28 34.88
C SER A 29 36.52 12.12 35.40
N CYS A 30 36.04 10.89 35.54
CA CYS A 30 34.67 10.63 36.00
C CYS A 30 34.50 10.56 37.53
N LYS A 31 35.57 10.63 38.32
CA LYS A 31 35.53 10.43 39.79
C LYS A 31 34.51 11.32 40.50
N ALA A 32 34.51 12.61 40.16
CA ALA A 32 33.65 13.60 40.79
C ALA A 32 32.18 13.36 40.43
N ASP A 33 31.90 13.10 39.14
CA ASP A 33 30.56 12.87 38.62
C ASP A 33 29.96 11.56 39.16
N LEU A 34 30.74 10.48 39.20
CA LEU A 34 30.33 9.20 39.78
C LEU A 34 29.90 9.34 41.24
N LYS A 35 30.69 10.08 42.04
CA LYS A 35 30.37 10.36 43.44
C LYS A 35 29.15 11.27 43.58
N LYS A 36 29.06 12.31 42.75
CA LYS A 36 27.96 13.29 42.76
C LYS A 36 26.61 12.65 42.47
N TYR A 37 26.57 11.74 41.50
CA TYR A 37 25.35 11.10 41.04
C TYR A 37 25.11 9.69 41.59
N ARG A 38 26.00 9.22 42.49
CA ARG A 38 25.91 7.91 43.18
C ARG A 38 25.85 6.72 42.21
N CYS A 39 26.61 6.80 41.12
CA CYS A 39 26.78 5.69 40.19
C CYS A 39 27.75 4.66 40.78
N ASN A 40 27.28 3.87 41.74
CA ASN A 40 28.04 2.84 42.44
C ASN A 40 27.48 1.45 42.12
N VAL A 41 28.38 0.49 41.90
CA VAL A 41 28.08 -0.90 41.52
C VAL A 41 27.33 -1.67 42.63
N GLU A 42 27.48 -1.24 43.89
CA GLU A 42 26.87 -1.87 45.07
C GLU A 42 25.32 -1.76 45.11
N ASN A 43 24.73 -0.85 44.33
CA ASN A 43 23.28 -0.64 44.28
C ASN A 43 22.55 -1.53 43.24
N HIS A 44 23.25 -2.42 42.53
CA HIS A 44 22.66 -3.23 41.46
C HIS A 44 22.48 -4.71 41.88
N PRO A 45 21.30 -5.34 41.66
CA PRO A 45 20.97 -6.68 42.16
C PRO A 45 21.68 -7.85 41.43
N ARG A 46 22.50 -7.60 40.40
CA ARG A 46 23.26 -8.61 39.65
C ARG A 46 24.79 -8.42 39.81
N SER A 47 25.33 -9.04 40.87
CA SER A 47 26.69 -9.57 41.12
C SER A 47 27.99 -8.82 40.71
N ARG A 48 28.79 -8.49 41.75
CA ARG A 48 30.24 -8.68 42.00
C ARG A 48 31.35 -8.18 41.05
N GLU A 49 31.11 -7.68 39.85
CA GLU A 49 32.18 -7.09 39.00
C GLU A 49 31.72 -5.76 38.41
N ALA A 50 32.53 -4.72 38.56
CA ALA A 50 32.21 -3.34 38.20
C ALA A 50 32.23 -3.11 36.67
N ARG A 51 31.25 -3.65 35.94
CA ARG A 51 31.15 -3.50 34.50
C ARG A 51 31.02 -2.02 34.12
N LEU A 52 31.94 -1.54 33.30
CA LEU A 52 31.98 -0.20 32.73
C LEU A 52 30.62 0.23 32.14
N SER A 53 29.87 -0.70 31.57
CA SER A 53 28.53 -0.49 31.01
C SER A 53 27.53 0.15 32.00
N TYR A 54 27.47 -0.32 33.25
CA TYR A 54 26.58 0.26 34.26
C TYR A 54 26.90 1.74 34.53
N LEU A 55 28.20 2.07 34.57
CA LEU A 55 28.64 3.44 34.80
C LEU A 55 28.31 4.34 33.62
N LEU A 56 28.52 3.85 32.39
CA LEU A 56 28.14 4.54 31.16
C LEU A 56 26.63 4.83 31.16
N LEU A 57 25.78 3.83 31.41
CA LEU A 57 24.33 3.98 31.46
C LEU A 57 23.86 4.89 32.60
N CYS A 58 24.51 4.82 33.77
CA CYS A 58 24.16 5.66 34.91
C CYS A 58 24.45 7.15 34.64
N LEU A 59 25.66 7.45 34.15
CA LEU A 59 26.04 8.83 33.81
C LEU A 59 25.25 9.35 32.61
N GLU A 60 24.92 8.49 31.63
CA GLU A 60 24.06 8.88 30.51
C GLU A 60 22.63 9.21 30.96
N SER A 61 22.06 8.40 31.87
CA SER A 61 20.77 8.71 32.46
C SER A 61 20.77 10.07 33.19
N VAL A 62 21.91 10.53 33.70
CA VAL A 62 22.05 11.86 34.32
C VAL A 62 22.01 12.95 33.25
N VAL A 63 22.72 12.75 32.14
CA VAL A 63 22.72 13.66 30.98
C VAL A 63 21.31 13.79 30.39
N HIS A 64 20.61 12.67 30.17
CA HIS A 64 19.21 12.69 29.68
C HIS A 64 18.23 13.38 30.64
N ARG A 65 18.52 13.44 31.94
CA ARG A 65 17.73 14.21 32.93
C ARG A 65 18.06 15.70 32.93
N GLY A 66 18.83 16.19 31.96
CA GLY A 66 19.22 17.59 31.82
C GLY A 66 20.27 18.04 32.84
N ARG A 67 20.98 17.11 33.49
CA ARG A 67 22.04 17.43 34.45
C ARG A 67 23.40 17.33 33.78
N THR A 68 24.38 18.08 34.31
CA THR A 68 25.71 18.19 33.70
C THR A 68 26.67 17.14 34.23
N VAL A 69 27.38 16.49 33.30
CA VAL A 69 28.57 15.67 33.55
C VAL A 69 29.76 16.46 33.00
N SER A 70 30.94 16.35 33.61
CA SER A 70 32.13 17.09 33.16
C SER A 70 32.51 16.73 31.72
N SER A 71 33.00 17.71 30.95
CA SER A 71 33.42 17.49 29.56
C SER A 71 34.56 16.47 29.45
N GLU A 72 35.45 16.45 30.44
CA GLU A 72 36.54 15.47 30.55
C GLU A 72 36.01 14.04 30.73
N CYS A 73 35.00 13.85 31.58
CA CYS A 73 34.36 12.55 31.75
C CYS A 73 33.55 12.14 30.50
N GLN A 74 32.80 13.08 29.90
CA GLN A 74 32.05 12.83 28.67
C GLN A 74 32.97 12.42 27.52
N GLY A 75 34.13 13.06 27.37
CA GLY A 75 35.14 12.69 26.37
C GLY A 75 35.63 11.25 26.54
N GLU A 76 35.99 10.87 27.77
CA GLU A 76 36.40 9.48 28.06
C GLU A 76 35.25 8.50 27.79
N MET A 77 34.01 8.82 28.19
CA MET A 77 32.84 7.99 27.91
C MET A 77 32.65 7.76 26.39
N LEU A 78 32.78 8.82 25.59
CA LEU A 78 32.68 8.73 24.12
C LEU A 78 33.77 7.84 23.52
N ASP A 79 35.01 7.94 24.00
CA ASP A 79 36.10 7.09 23.53
C ASP A 79 35.86 5.61 23.85
N TYR A 80 35.34 5.29 25.04
CA TYR A 80 34.96 3.92 25.39
C TYR A 80 33.79 3.38 24.55
N ARG A 81 32.77 4.20 24.30
CA ARG A 81 31.65 3.83 23.43
C ARG A 81 32.11 3.51 22.02
N ARG A 82 33.00 4.34 21.46
CA ARG A 82 33.59 4.07 20.13
C ARG A 82 34.34 2.74 20.11
N MET A 83 35.14 2.45 21.14
CA MET A 83 35.85 1.17 21.23
C MET A 83 34.90 -0.03 21.26
N LEU A 84 33.81 0.06 22.03
CA LEU A 84 32.78 -0.99 22.11
C LEU A 84 32.07 -1.21 20.76
N MET A 85 31.80 -0.13 20.01
CA MET A 85 31.19 -0.20 18.68
C MET A 85 32.16 -0.61 17.57
N GLU A 86 33.47 -0.52 17.80
CA GLU A 86 34.48 -0.95 16.82
C GLU A 86 34.90 -2.43 17.00
N ASP A 87 34.91 -2.93 18.23
CA ASP A 87 35.41 -4.26 18.60
C ASP A 87 34.45 -4.99 19.54
N PHE A 88 33.66 -5.91 18.96
CA PHE A 88 32.70 -6.75 19.68
C PHE A 88 33.35 -7.60 20.78
N SER A 89 34.66 -7.88 20.68
CA SER A 89 35.37 -8.71 21.66
C SER A 89 35.54 -8.04 23.03
N LEU A 90 35.19 -6.75 23.12
CA LEU A 90 35.16 -5.99 24.37
C LEU A 90 33.84 -6.13 25.13
N SER A 91 32.79 -6.70 24.51
CA SER A 91 31.50 -7.00 25.15
C SER A 91 31.36 -8.51 25.38
N PRO A 92 31.54 -8.99 26.63
CA PRO A 92 31.34 -10.39 26.97
C PRO A 92 29.94 -10.91 26.62
N GLU A 93 28.91 -10.06 26.72
CA GLU A 93 27.52 -10.36 26.40
C GLU A 93 27.36 -10.72 24.94
N ILE A 94 28.01 -9.97 24.03
CA ILE A 94 27.98 -10.25 22.60
C ILE A 94 28.73 -11.57 22.29
N ILE A 95 29.91 -11.78 22.89
CA ILE A 95 30.70 -13.01 22.65
C ILE A 95 29.91 -14.26 23.09
N LEU A 96 29.26 -14.19 24.25
CA LEU A 96 28.53 -15.34 24.82
C LEU A 96 27.14 -15.50 24.18
N GLY A 97 26.45 -14.39 23.93
CA GLY A 97 25.09 -14.36 23.40
C GLY A 97 25.00 -14.65 21.90
N CYS A 98 26.02 -14.23 21.13
CA CYS A 98 26.03 -14.29 19.66
C CYS A 98 27.06 -15.28 19.08
N ARG A 99 27.59 -16.22 19.87
CA ARG A 99 28.65 -17.14 19.41
C ARG A 99 28.27 -17.87 18.12
N GLY A 100 27.06 -18.42 18.07
CA GLY A 100 26.57 -19.16 16.92
C GLY A 100 26.51 -18.28 15.67
N GLU A 101 25.94 -17.09 15.79
CA GLU A 101 25.79 -16.16 14.68
C GLU A 101 27.14 -15.62 14.18
N ILE A 102 28.08 -15.38 15.09
CA ILE A 102 29.45 -14.96 14.75
C ILE A 102 30.15 -16.05 13.93
N GLU A 103 30.06 -17.32 14.36
CA GLU A 103 30.72 -18.44 13.69
C GLU A 103 30.08 -18.77 12.34
N HIS A 104 28.74 -18.73 12.23
CA HIS A 104 28.02 -19.18 11.03
C HIS A 104 27.76 -18.08 10.00
N HIS A 105 27.56 -16.83 10.43
CA HIS A 105 27.11 -15.75 9.53
C HIS A 105 28.12 -14.60 9.37
N CYS A 106 29.02 -14.43 10.35
CA CYS A 106 29.93 -13.28 10.44
C CYS A 106 31.41 -13.66 10.58
N SER A 107 31.78 -14.90 10.23
CA SER A 107 33.15 -15.40 10.31
C SER A 107 34.14 -14.57 9.48
N GLY A 108 35.30 -14.23 10.03
CA GLY A 108 36.36 -13.49 9.32
C GLY A 108 36.18 -11.97 9.32
N LEU A 109 35.08 -11.45 9.88
CA LEU A 109 34.89 -10.03 10.15
C LEU A 109 35.33 -9.76 11.59
N HIS A 110 36.35 -8.91 11.81
CA HIS A 110 36.91 -8.76 13.17
C HIS A 110 37.17 -7.34 13.67
N ARG A 111 36.91 -6.26 12.91
CA ARG A 111 37.20 -4.86 13.35
C ARG A 111 36.34 -3.80 12.68
N LYS A 112 36.46 -2.56 13.16
CA LYS A 112 35.76 -1.36 12.65
C LYS A 112 34.24 -1.57 12.64
N GLY A 113 33.70 -2.26 13.64
CA GLY A 113 32.26 -2.51 13.76
C GLY A 113 31.68 -3.51 12.76
N ARG A 114 32.47 -4.07 11.82
CA ARG A 114 31.95 -4.95 10.75
C ARG A 114 31.22 -6.18 11.28
N THR A 115 31.72 -6.78 12.37
CA THR A 115 31.06 -7.92 13.01
C THR A 115 29.75 -7.51 13.65
N LEU A 116 29.72 -6.37 14.34
CA LEU A 116 28.50 -5.84 14.98
C LEU A 116 27.44 -5.52 13.94
N HIS A 117 27.81 -4.82 12.86
CA HIS A 117 26.88 -4.56 11.77
C HIS A 117 26.42 -5.84 11.05
N CYS A 118 27.30 -6.84 10.89
CA CYS A 118 26.88 -8.14 10.38
C CYS A 118 25.84 -8.80 11.30
N LEU A 119 26.01 -8.73 12.63
CA LEU A 119 25.03 -9.20 13.60
C LEU A 119 23.73 -8.38 13.56
N MET A 120 23.81 -7.06 13.40
CA MET A 120 22.63 -6.19 13.20
C MET A 120 21.88 -6.51 11.90
N LYS A 121 22.62 -6.88 10.84
CA LYS A 121 22.06 -7.37 9.57
C LYS A 121 21.36 -8.73 9.74
N VAL A 122 21.94 -9.63 10.53
CA VAL A 122 21.29 -10.91 10.90
C VAL A 122 20.03 -10.63 11.74
N ALA A 123 20.08 -9.68 12.69
CA ALA A 123 18.92 -9.25 13.49
C ALA A 123 17.76 -8.69 12.65
N ARG A 124 18.08 -8.07 11.50
CA ARG A 124 17.10 -7.61 10.49
C ARG A 124 16.51 -8.73 9.63
N GLY A 125 17.02 -9.96 9.75
CA GLY A 125 16.53 -11.13 9.00
C GLY A 125 17.18 -11.34 7.63
N GLU A 126 18.16 -10.51 7.23
CA GLU A 126 18.79 -10.61 5.90
C GLU A 126 19.77 -11.79 5.76
N LYS A 127 20.13 -12.46 6.87
CA LYS A 127 21.11 -13.57 6.91
C LYS A 127 20.66 -14.78 7.74
N GLY A 128 19.37 -14.89 8.04
CA GLY A 128 18.80 -15.96 8.87
C GLY A 128 18.22 -15.45 10.20
N ASN A 129 17.77 -16.38 11.05
CA ASN A 129 17.16 -16.05 12.34
C ASN A 129 18.23 -15.83 13.41
N ILE A 130 18.08 -14.77 14.18
CA ILE A 130 18.94 -14.47 15.34
C ILE A 130 18.39 -15.14 16.60
N ALA A 131 19.28 -15.66 17.47
CA ALA A 131 18.85 -16.15 18.77
C ALA A 131 18.43 -14.98 19.68
N GLU A 132 17.38 -15.18 20.47
CA GLU A 132 16.87 -14.20 21.46
C GLU A 132 17.98 -13.65 22.39
N LYS A 133 18.93 -14.50 22.78
CA LYS A 133 20.08 -14.10 23.61
C LYS A 133 21.02 -13.14 22.87
N CYS A 134 21.26 -13.36 21.57
CA CYS A 134 22.07 -12.47 20.76
C CYS A 134 21.34 -11.15 20.49
N GLN A 135 20.04 -11.21 20.20
CA GLN A 135 19.19 -10.03 20.02
C GLN A 135 19.20 -9.12 21.25
N SER A 136 19.00 -9.69 22.44
CA SER A 136 19.04 -8.94 23.70
C SER A 136 20.43 -8.35 23.98
N ALA A 137 21.50 -9.08 23.66
CA ALA A 137 22.87 -8.58 23.79
C ALA A 137 23.16 -7.41 22.84
N LEU A 138 22.71 -7.47 21.58
CA LEU A 138 22.81 -6.35 20.62
C LEU A 138 22.03 -5.13 21.08
N GLN A 139 20.78 -5.32 21.55
CA GLN A 139 19.96 -4.20 22.05
C GLN A 139 20.63 -3.51 23.25
N THR A 140 21.19 -4.30 24.16
CA THR A 140 21.94 -3.79 25.32
C THR A 140 23.17 -2.99 24.86
N LEU A 141 23.95 -3.53 23.93
CA LEU A 141 25.13 -2.84 23.39
C LEU A 141 24.75 -1.51 22.71
N VAL A 142 23.72 -1.49 21.86
CA VAL A 142 23.27 -0.26 21.17
C VAL A 142 22.85 0.80 22.19
N GLN A 143 22.19 0.40 23.29
CA GLN A 143 21.82 1.32 24.37
C GLN A 143 23.03 1.85 25.15
N GLU A 144 24.05 1.02 25.40
CA GLU A 144 25.28 1.43 26.10
C GLU A 144 26.14 2.40 25.29
N VAL A 145 26.25 2.10 23.99
CA VAL A 145 27.06 2.83 23.01
C VAL A 145 26.38 4.12 22.56
N ASP A 146 25.05 4.11 22.47
CA ASP A 146 24.21 5.24 22.06
C ASP A 146 24.68 5.96 20.76
N PRO A 147 24.83 5.23 19.65
CA PRO A 147 25.25 5.83 18.37
C PRO A 147 24.17 6.75 17.78
N ALA A 148 22.93 6.70 18.29
CA ALA A 148 21.85 7.57 17.85
C ALA A 148 22.04 9.03 18.29
N ASN A 149 22.62 9.23 19.47
CA ASN A 149 22.94 10.56 19.99
C ASN A 149 24.21 11.15 19.37
N ASP A 150 25.17 10.30 18.96
CA ASP A 150 26.34 10.73 18.20
C ASP A 150 26.79 9.64 17.20
N TYR A 151 26.43 9.83 15.94
CA TYR A 151 26.72 8.88 14.85
C TYR A 151 28.23 8.61 14.68
N ARG A 152 29.12 9.49 15.17
CA ARG A 152 30.58 9.33 15.08
C ARG A 152 31.13 8.21 15.97
N ILE A 153 30.31 7.72 16.90
CA ILE A 153 30.60 6.53 17.70
C ILE A 153 30.59 5.29 16.80
N ASP A 154 29.67 5.25 15.84
CA ASP A 154 29.61 4.22 14.81
C ASP A 154 30.53 4.59 13.65
N ARG A 155 31.77 4.09 13.72
CA ARG A 155 32.76 4.30 12.68
C ARG A 155 32.33 3.74 11.32
N ALA A 156 31.62 2.62 11.29
CA ALA A 156 31.24 1.99 10.02
C ALA A 156 30.16 2.81 9.31
N LEU A 157 29.18 3.30 10.06
CA LEU A 157 28.18 4.24 9.55
C LEU A 157 28.81 5.56 9.10
N ASN A 158 29.70 6.14 9.92
CA ASN A 158 30.37 7.39 9.59
C ASN A 158 31.21 7.28 8.31
N GLU A 159 32.05 6.24 8.19
CA GLU A 159 32.85 5.99 6.97
C GLU A 159 31.95 5.79 5.73
N ALA A 160 30.81 5.09 5.86
CA ALA A 160 29.89 4.81 4.75
C ALA A 160 29.08 6.04 4.30
N CYS A 161 28.68 6.90 5.25
CA CYS A 161 27.78 8.02 4.99
C CYS A 161 28.49 9.37 4.75
N GLU A 162 29.82 9.43 4.83
CA GLU A 162 30.60 10.67 4.71
C GLU A 162 30.23 11.50 3.47
N SER A 163 30.06 10.85 2.31
CA SER A 163 29.69 11.54 1.05
C SER A 163 28.28 12.13 1.10
N VAL A 164 27.31 11.40 1.65
CA VAL A 164 25.92 11.84 1.81
C VAL A 164 25.85 13.00 2.80
N ILE A 165 26.62 12.93 3.89
CA ILE A 165 26.68 13.99 4.90
C ILE A 165 27.22 15.29 4.28
N GLN A 166 28.31 15.21 3.52
CA GLN A 166 28.92 16.39 2.89
C GLN A 166 28.04 17.01 1.80
N THR A 167 27.26 16.21 1.08
CA THR A 167 26.46 16.68 -0.07
C THR A 167 25.03 17.09 0.29
N ALA A 168 24.39 16.37 1.22
CA ALA A 168 22.99 16.55 1.57
C ALA A 168 22.80 17.17 2.97
N CYS A 169 23.59 16.73 3.96
CA CYS A 169 23.42 17.10 5.38
C CYS A 169 24.43 18.14 5.91
N LYS A 170 25.15 18.85 5.02
CA LYS A 170 26.21 19.82 5.39
C LYS A 170 25.82 20.94 6.35
N HIS A 171 24.51 21.21 6.45
CA HIS A 171 23.94 22.28 7.27
C HIS A 171 23.79 21.89 8.74
N ILE A 172 23.90 20.60 9.06
CA ILE A 172 23.82 20.06 10.42
C ILE A 172 25.23 19.98 11.01
N ARG A 173 25.36 20.32 12.30
CA ARG A 173 26.66 20.29 12.99
C ARG A 173 27.14 18.85 13.18
N SER A 174 28.45 18.63 13.07
CA SER A 174 29.04 17.30 13.33
C SER A 174 28.82 16.87 14.77
N GLY A 175 28.29 15.66 14.96
CA GLY A 175 27.92 15.10 16.26
C GLY A 175 26.53 15.52 16.76
N ASP A 176 25.73 16.22 15.94
CA ASP A 176 24.33 16.50 16.25
C ASP A 176 23.45 15.28 15.94
N PRO A 177 22.57 14.84 16.87
CA PRO A 177 21.63 13.74 16.64
C PRO A 177 20.74 13.92 15.39
N MET A 178 20.51 15.15 14.93
CA MET A 178 19.71 15.42 13.73
C MET A 178 20.31 14.84 12.44
N ILE A 179 21.60 14.49 12.41
CA ILE A 179 22.25 13.91 11.22
C ILE A 179 21.55 12.62 10.77
N LEU A 180 21.16 11.74 11.71
CA LEU A 180 20.50 10.49 11.33
C LEU A 180 19.13 10.75 10.68
N SER A 181 18.37 11.74 11.17
CA SER A 181 17.11 12.14 10.54
C SER A 181 17.31 12.67 9.12
N CYS A 182 18.34 13.50 8.90
CA CYS A 182 18.66 13.99 7.56
C CYS A 182 19.08 12.88 6.60
N LEU A 183 19.89 11.91 7.07
CA LEU A 183 20.25 10.75 6.27
C LEU A 183 19.02 9.92 5.89
N MET A 184 18.09 9.71 6.83
CA MET A 184 16.82 9.00 6.57
C MET A 184 15.90 9.74 5.59
N GLU A 185 15.86 11.08 5.62
CA GLU A 185 15.09 11.88 4.64
C GLU A 185 15.63 11.74 3.21
N HIS A 186 16.91 11.41 3.06
CA HIS A 186 17.56 11.24 1.78
C HIS A 186 17.64 9.78 1.30
N LEU A 187 17.09 8.81 2.04
CA LEU A 187 17.22 7.37 1.79
C LEU A 187 16.93 6.94 0.35
N TYR A 188 15.88 7.49 -0.27
CA TYR A 188 15.46 7.14 -1.64
C TYR A 188 15.80 8.21 -2.68
N THR A 189 16.70 9.12 -2.34
CA THR A 189 17.17 10.16 -3.27
C THR A 189 18.45 9.71 -3.96
N GLU A 190 18.75 10.29 -5.13
CA GLU A 190 20.00 10.05 -5.86
C GLU A 190 21.27 10.39 -5.07
N LYS A 191 21.14 11.09 -3.94
CA LYS A 191 22.24 11.45 -3.05
C LYS A 191 22.65 10.31 -2.11
N MET A 192 21.80 9.30 -1.92
CA MET A 192 22.09 8.17 -1.05
C MET A 192 23.03 7.17 -1.74
N VAL A 193 23.95 6.61 -0.97
CA VAL A 193 24.87 5.56 -1.42
C VAL A 193 24.53 4.25 -0.73
N GLU A 194 24.56 3.14 -1.47
CA GLU A 194 24.17 1.80 -1.01
C GLU A 194 24.84 1.37 0.30
N GLU A 195 26.14 1.65 0.49
CA GLU A 195 26.81 1.32 1.75
C GLU A 195 26.28 2.14 2.94
N CYS A 196 25.97 3.42 2.73
CA CYS A 196 25.38 4.28 3.77
C CYS A 196 23.96 3.82 4.11
N GLU A 197 23.15 3.54 3.09
CA GLU A 197 21.79 3.00 3.24
C GLU A 197 21.79 1.75 4.13
N HIS A 198 22.60 0.74 3.81
CA HIS A 198 22.65 -0.50 4.59
C HIS A 198 23.04 -0.27 6.05
N ARG A 199 24.07 0.55 6.31
CA ARG A 199 24.54 0.84 7.68
C ARG A 199 23.51 1.64 8.47
N LEU A 200 22.84 2.57 7.81
CA LEU A 200 21.80 3.40 8.41
C LEU A 200 20.59 2.54 8.82
N LEU A 201 20.14 1.63 7.94
CA LEU A 201 19.01 0.74 8.22
C LEU A 201 19.31 -0.31 9.31
N GLU A 202 20.56 -0.81 9.37
CA GLU A 202 21.05 -1.67 10.45
C GLU A 202 20.87 -1.02 11.83
N LEU A 203 21.21 0.27 11.95
CA LEU A 203 21.04 1.01 13.20
C LEU A 203 19.58 1.42 13.44
N GLN A 204 18.89 1.87 12.40
CA GLN A 204 17.49 2.30 12.45
C GLN A 204 16.55 1.19 12.94
N TYR A 205 16.87 -0.07 12.65
CA TYR A 205 16.13 -1.23 13.18
C TYR A 205 15.99 -1.20 14.71
N PHE A 206 17.06 -0.85 15.43
CA PHE A 206 17.05 -0.79 16.89
C PHE A 206 16.40 0.51 17.40
N ILE A 207 16.76 1.65 16.80
CA ILE A 207 16.22 2.97 17.18
C ILE A 207 14.69 3.01 17.05
N SER A 208 14.15 2.43 15.98
CA SER A 208 12.70 2.39 15.74
C SER A 208 11.95 1.48 16.73
N ARG A 209 12.61 0.50 17.37
CA ARG A 209 11.96 -0.46 18.27
C ARG A 209 12.00 -0.06 19.74
N ASP A 210 12.92 0.82 20.10
CA ASP A 210 13.03 1.36 21.46
C ASP A 210 13.07 2.89 21.45
N TRP A 211 12.01 3.52 21.94
CA TRP A 211 11.89 4.97 22.02
C TRP A 211 13.00 5.65 22.85
N LYS A 212 13.69 4.89 23.73
CA LYS A 212 14.83 5.38 24.52
C LYS A 212 16.08 5.63 23.67
N LEU A 213 16.16 4.97 22.51
CA LEU A 213 17.26 5.06 21.57
C LEU A 213 17.08 6.21 20.56
N ASP A 214 15.90 6.85 20.50
CA ASP A 214 15.76 8.11 19.76
C ASP A 214 15.91 9.30 20.73
N PRO A 215 17.02 10.05 20.66
CA PRO A 215 17.34 11.10 21.63
C PRO A 215 16.40 12.31 21.53
N ILE A 216 15.82 12.58 20.35
CA ILE A 216 14.92 13.72 20.13
C ILE A 216 13.54 13.36 20.67
N LEU A 217 13.01 12.20 20.28
CA LEU A 217 11.75 11.66 20.76
C LEU A 217 11.77 11.50 22.29
N TYR A 218 12.82 10.88 22.84
CA TYR A 218 12.92 10.68 24.29
C TYR A 218 12.86 12.03 25.03
N ARG A 219 13.68 13.00 24.63
CA ARG A 219 13.74 14.33 25.27
C ARG A 219 12.41 15.08 25.20
N LYS A 220 11.72 15.03 24.05
CA LYS A 220 10.45 15.73 23.84
C LYS A 220 9.25 15.02 24.45
N CYS A 221 9.29 13.70 24.57
CA CYS A 221 8.17 12.89 25.05
C CYS A 221 8.30 12.37 26.47
N GLN A 222 9.45 12.47 27.16
CA GLN A 222 9.63 11.89 28.50
C GLN A 222 8.57 12.36 29.53
N GLY A 223 8.20 13.64 29.50
CA GLY A 223 7.16 14.19 30.39
C GLY A 223 5.78 13.60 30.12
N ASP A 224 5.44 13.42 28.84
CA ASP A 224 4.17 12.80 28.44
C ASP A 224 4.16 11.29 28.68
N ALA A 225 5.27 10.61 28.41
CA ALA A 225 5.44 9.17 28.63
C ALA A 225 5.30 8.80 30.11
N SER A 226 5.90 9.59 31.01
CA SER A 226 5.73 9.38 32.46
C SER A 226 4.31 9.67 32.94
N ARG A 227 3.68 10.74 32.42
CA ARG A 227 2.34 11.18 32.82
C ARG A 227 1.20 10.32 32.27
N LEU A 228 1.34 9.79 31.06
CA LEU A 228 0.27 9.10 30.32
C LEU A 228 0.52 7.59 30.19
N CYS A 229 1.78 7.18 30.09
CA CYS A 229 2.16 5.80 29.80
C CYS A 229 2.85 5.11 30.98
N PHE A 230 2.96 5.79 32.13
CA PHE A 230 3.65 5.30 33.34
C PHE A 230 5.09 4.85 33.09
N ALA A 231 5.73 5.40 32.05
CA ALA A 231 7.12 5.10 31.71
C ALA A 231 8.02 6.08 32.46
N HIS A 232 8.57 5.63 33.59
CA HIS A 232 9.49 6.42 34.40
C HIS A 232 10.92 6.20 33.92
N GLY A 233 11.66 7.27 33.62
CA GLY A 233 13.11 7.23 33.42
C GLY A 233 13.65 6.51 32.17
N TRP A 234 14.92 6.79 31.86
CA TRP A 234 15.65 6.19 30.74
C TRP A 234 16.19 4.79 31.12
N ASN A 235 16.69 4.66 32.35
CA ASN A 235 17.35 3.44 32.87
C ASN A 235 16.48 2.60 33.84
N ASP A 236 15.21 2.96 34.08
CA ASP A 236 14.34 2.06 34.84
C ASP A 236 13.98 0.85 33.97
N THR A 237 14.51 -0.30 34.36
CA THR A 237 14.13 -1.60 33.83
C THR A 237 12.82 -2.04 34.49
N SER A 238 11.71 -1.41 34.11
CA SER A 238 10.43 -2.09 34.32
C SER A 238 10.43 -3.29 33.37
N GLU A 239 10.88 -4.45 33.85
CA GLU A 239 10.85 -5.77 33.16
C GLU A 239 9.42 -6.18 32.70
N THR A 240 8.41 -5.32 32.89
CA THR A 240 6.99 -5.56 32.66
C THR A 240 6.43 -5.05 31.34
N MET A 241 7.15 -4.23 30.57
CA MET A 241 6.61 -3.62 29.33
C MET A 241 7.34 -4.13 28.08
N PRO A 242 6.62 -4.71 27.09
CA PRO A 242 7.20 -5.14 25.83
C PRO A 242 7.88 -3.99 25.06
N ALA A 243 8.88 -4.32 24.25
CA ALA A 243 9.49 -3.38 23.31
C ALA A 243 8.42 -2.70 22.44
N GLY A 244 8.51 -1.38 22.26
CA GLY A 244 7.53 -0.59 21.50
C GLY A 244 6.23 -0.20 22.24
N ALA A 245 5.96 -0.73 23.44
CA ALA A 245 4.71 -0.43 24.17
C ALA A 245 4.54 1.05 24.53
N VAL A 246 5.64 1.73 24.92
CA VAL A 246 5.62 3.16 25.25
C VAL A 246 5.33 4.01 24.01
N PHE A 247 5.94 3.70 22.88
CA PHE A 247 5.66 4.39 21.62
C PHE A 247 4.20 4.21 21.18
N SER A 248 3.67 2.98 21.27
CA SER A 248 2.27 2.68 20.96
C SER A 248 1.30 3.48 21.85
N CYS A 249 1.63 3.61 23.14
CA CYS A 249 0.88 4.47 24.05
C CYS A 249 0.92 5.94 23.60
N LEU A 250 2.11 6.51 23.35
CA LEU A 250 2.27 7.89 22.89
C LEU A 250 1.48 8.14 21.58
N TYR A 251 1.59 7.23 20.61
CA TYR A 251 0.82 7.26 19.37
C TYR A 251 -0.68 7.36 19.59
N ARG A 252 -1.26 6.51 20.45
CA ARG A 252 -2.70 6.54 20.76
C ARG A 252 -3.15 7.88 21.35
N HIS A 253 -2.26 8.59 22.06
CA HIS A 253 -2.52 9.91 22.62
C HIS A 253 -2.26 11.07 21.64
N ALA A 254 -1.61 10.84 20.51
CA ALA A 254 -1.36 11.84 19.47
C ALA A 254 -2.63 12.24 18.69
N TYR A 255 -3.60 11.32 18.57
CA TYR A 255 -4.82 11.49 17.76
C TYR A 255 -6.12 11.63 18.58
N ARG A 256 -6.04 11.75 19.91
CA ARG A 256 -7.25 11.91 20.74
C ARG A 256 -7.95 13.25 20.51
N THR A 257 -9.28 13.22 20.40
CA THR A 257 -10.12 14.42 20.46
C THR A 257 -10.17 14.97 21.90
N GLU A 258 -10.63 16.21 22.06
CA GLU A 258 -10.62 16.92 23.36
C GLU A 258 -11.54 16.23 24.37
N GLU A 259 -12.57 15.56 23.86
CA GLU A 259 -13.57 14.79 24.59
C GLU A 259 -13.04 13.40 25.05
N GLN A 260 -11.99 12.86 24.41
CA GLN A 260 -11.44 11.52 24.67
C GLN A 260 -10.31 11.50 25.73
N GLY A 261 -10.06 12.63 26.39
CA GLY A 261 -9.13 12.75 27.53
C GLY A 261 -7.78 13.42 27.22
N ARG A 262 -6.79 13.18 28.08
CA ARG A 262 -5.51 13.92 28.08
C ARG A 262 -4.67 13.64 26.82
N ARG A 263 -4.30 14.71 26.10
CA ARG A 263 -3.47 14.70 24.88
C ARG A 263 -1.97 14.78 25.18
N LEU A 264 -1.15 14.48 24.16
CA LEU A 264 0.28 14.80 24.13
C LEU A 264 0.53 16.31 24.06
N SER A 265 1.70 16.73 24.52
CA SER A 265 2.25 18.06 24.22
C SER A 265 2.48 18.24 22.72
N ARG A 266 2.47 19.49 22.25
CA ARG A 266 2.69 19.83 20.84
C ARG A 266 4.03 19.30 20.33
N GLU A 267 5.08 19.42 21.15
CA GLU A 267 6.43 18.97 20.79
C GLU A 267 6.52 17.45 20.72
N CYS A 268 5.97 16.72 21.70
CA CYS A 268 5.96 15.26 21.65
C CYS A 268 5.11 14.73 20.48
N ARG A 269 3.96 15.34 20.19
CA ARG A 269 3.12 14.95 19.05
C ARG A 269 3.86 15.09 17.72
N ALA A 270 4.60 16.18 17.52
CA ALA A 270 5.39 16.38 16.31
C ALA A 270 6.44 15.29 16.12
N GLU A 271 7.14 14.90 17.19
CA GLU A 271 8.14 13.83 17.14
C GLU A 271 7.51 12.44 16.92
N VAL A 272 6.36 12.15 17.52
CA VAL A 272 5.62 10.90 17.25
C VAL A 272 5.25 10.82 15.77
N LEU A 273 4.74 11.91 15.18
CA LEU A 273 4.40 11.97 13.76
C LEU A 273 5.64 11.85 12.85
N ARG A 274 6.77 12.48 13.21
CA ARG A 274 8.05 12.33 12.51
C ARG A 274 8.48 10.87 12.48
N ILE A 275 8.40 10.17 13.60
CA ILE A 275 8.78 8.75 13.70
C ILE A 275 7.83 7.87 12.89
N LEU A 276 6.52 8.16 12.88
CA LEU A 276 5.59 7.44 12.01
C LEU A 276 5.94 7.62 10.54
N HIS A 277 6.26 8.85 10.13
CA HIS A 277 6.69 9.13 8.76
C HIS A 277 8.00 8.41 8.42
N GLN A 278 9.00 8.46 9.30
CA GLN A 278 10.28 7.75 9.09
C GLN A 278 10.11 6.22 9.11
N ARG A 279 9.19 5.68 9.93
CA ARG A 279 8.85 4.26 9.90
C ARG A 279 8.08 3.90 8.64
N ALA A 280 7.17 4.74 8.16
CA ALA A 280 6.51 4.55 6.87
C ALA A 280 7.51 4.52 5.71
N LEU A 281 8.63 5.26 5.84
CA LEU A 281 9.75 5.23 4.90
C LEU A 281 10.70 4.02 5.08
N ASP A 282 10.72 3.36 6.24
CA ASP A 282 11.60 2.22 6.59
C ASP A 282 10.90 0.85 6.46
N VAL A 283 9.58 0.80 6.41
CA VAL A 283 8.84 -0.43 6.69
C VAL A 283 8.38 -1.16 5.42
N LYS A 284 9.01 -2.31 5.19
CA LYS A 284 8.28 -3.52 4.79
C LYS A 284 7.25 -3.86 5.89
N LEU A 285 5.97 -3.55 5.63
CA LEU A 285 4.74 -3.82 6.40
C LEU A 285 4.61 -3.38 7.88
N ASP A 286 3.55 -2.63 8.20
CA ASP A 286 3.18 -2.17 9.56
C ASP A 286 3.33 -3.30 10.62
N PRO A 287 3.98 -3.09 11.79
CA PRO A 287 4.18 -4.14 12.79
C PRO A 287 2.90 -4.77 13.35
N GLY A 288 1.78 -4.04 13.36
CA GLY A 288 0.46 -4.59 13.71
C GLY A 288 -0.10 -5.49 12.61
N MET A 289 0.15 -5.14 11.35
CA MET A 289 -0.14 -5.95 10.17
C MET A 289 0.73 -7.20 10.12
N GLN A 290 2.05 -7.07 10.29
CA GLN A 290 2.98 -8.21 10.31
C GLN A 290 2.58 -9.23 11.40
N ALA A 291 2.24 -8.77 12.61
CA ALA A 291 1.82 -9.68 13.69
C ALA A 291 0.55 -10.48 13.36
N LYS A 292 -0.40 -9.87 12.65
CA LYS A 292 -1.67 -10.52 12.25
C LYS A 292 -1.57 -11.32 10.95
N CYS A 293 -0.66 -10.93 10.06
CA CYS A 293 -0.47 -11.50 8.73
C CYS A 293 0.72 -12.45 8.61
N MET A 294 1.54 -12.65 9.65
CA MET A 294 2.76 -13.45 9.59
C MET A 294 2.54 -14.86 9.00
N SER A 295 1.45 -15.52 9.43
CA SER A 295 1.09 -16.85 8.94
C SER A 295 0.66 -16.84 7.47
N ASP A 296 -0.05 -15.79 7.05
CA ASP A 296 -0.55 -15.67 5.68
C ASP A 296 0.56 -15.24 4.71
N LEU A 297 1.45 -14.34 5.14
CA LEU A 297 2.66 -13.95 4.41
C LEU A 297 3.55 -15.17 4.14
N GLY A 298 3.78 -16.02 5.15
CA GLY A 298 4.57 -17.24 4.98
C GLY A 298 3.91 -18.29 4.09
N LYS A 299 2.57 -18.29 3.98
CA LYS A 299 1.81 -19.26 3.19
C LYS A 299 1.62 -18.85 1.74
N TRP A 300 1.31 -17.58 1.50
CA TRP A 300 0.88 -17.07 0.20
C TRP A 300 1.92 -16.17 -0.47
N CYS A 301 2.82 -15.53 0.30
CA CYS A 301 3.66 -14.43 -0.17
C CYS A 301 5.17 -14.67 0.06
N ASN A 302 5.58 -15.93 0.18
CA ASN A 302 6.97 -16.33 0.43
C ASN A 302 7.99 -15.84 -0.62
N GLU A 303 7.56 -15.66 -1.87
CA GLU A 303 8.40 -15.24 -2.99
C GLU A 303 8.33 -13.71 -3.28
N LYS A 304 7.42 -12.99 -2.64
CA LYS A 304 7.12 -11.56 -2.89
C LYS A 304 7.65 -10.67 -1.77
N THR A 305 8.97 -10.66 -1.62
CA THR A 305 9.65 -10.04 -0.45
C THR A 305 10.22 -8.65 -0.71
N GLU A 306 10.04 -8.07 -1.91
CA GLU A 306 10.51 -6.70 -2.19
C GLU A 306 9.52 -5.65 -1.67
N THR A 307 9.96 -4.39 -1.60
CA THR A 307 9.16 -3.28 -1.05
C THR A 307 7.83 -3.13 -1.79
N GLY A 308 6.71 -3.11 -1.05
CA GLY A 308 5.35 -2.99 -1.60
C GLY A 308 4.73 -4.32 -2.08
N GLN A 309 5.54 -5.31 -2.45
CA GLN A 309 5.05 -6.57 -3.01
C GLN A 309 4.35 -7.47 -1.98
N GLU A 310 4.71 -7.36 -0.70
CA GLU A 310 4.10 -8.16 0.36
C GLU A 310 2.65 -7.72 0.61
N LEU A 311 2.39 -6.41 0.61
CA LEU A 311 1.04 -5.86 0.71
C LEU A 311 0.24 -6.18 -0.56
N GLU A 312 0.84 -5.98 -1.74
CA GLU A 312 0.25 -6.35 -3.03
C GLU A 312 -0.17 -7.83 -3.04
N CYS A 313 0.71 -8.73 -2.60
CA CYS A 313 0.42 -10.16 -2.50
C CYS A 313 -0.69 -10.48 -1.50
N LEU A 314 -0.72 -9.83 -0.34
CA LEU A 314 -1.80 -9.99 0.62
C LEU A 314 -3.14 -9.48 0.05
N GLN A 315 -3.13 -8.36 -0.67
CA GLN A 315 -4.31 -7.85 -1.39
C GLN A 315 -4.74 -8.82 -2.49
N ASP A 316 -3.80 -9.46 -3.19
CA ASP A 316 -4.07 -10.50 -4.19
C ASP A 316 -4.75 -11.74 -3.57
N HIS A 317 -4.32 -12.14 -2.38
CA HIS A 317 -4.84 -13.29 -1.66
C HIS A 317 -5.90 -12.94 -0.60
N LEU A 318 -6.52 -11.76 -0.65
CA LEU A 318 -7.44 -11.26 0.38
C LEU A 318 -8.54 -12.26 0.79
N ASP A 319 -9.11 -12.99 -0.17
CA ASP A 319 -10.15 -14.00 0.06
C ASP A 319 -9.60 -15.26 0.78
N ASP A 320 -8.31 -15.51 0.67
CA ASP A 320 -7.59 -16.66 1.23
C ASP A 320 -6.94 -16.38 2.60
N LEU A 321 -6.88 -15.11 3.01
CA LEU A 321 -6.27 -14.69 4.28
C LEU A 321 -7.13 -15.06 5.49
N LEU A 322 -6.49 -15.25 6.63
CA LEU A 322 -7.14 -15.35 7.93
C LEU A 322 -7.90 -14.06 8.26
N VAL A 323 -8.95 -14.17 9.07
CA VAL A 323 -9.86 -13.05 9.40
C VAL A 323 -9.11 -11.82 9.92
N ASP A 324 -8.17 -12.03 10.85
CA ASP A 324 -7.41 -10.95 11.48
C ASP A 324 -6.49 -10.23 10.49
N CYS A 325 -5.85 -10.98 9.58
CA CYS A 325 -5.01 -10.39 8.54
C CYS A 325 -5.87 -9.67 7.48
N ARG A 326 -6.95 -10.31 7.05
CA ARG A 326 -7.91 -9.75 6.08
C ARG A 326 -8.51 -8.43 6.55
N GLU A 327 -8.84 -8.31 7.83
CA GLU A 327 -9.38 -7.07 8.38
C GLU A 327 -8.36 -5.93 8.30
N VAL A 328 -7.10 -6.18 8.64
CA VAL A 328 -6.05 -5.16 8.60
C VAL A 328 -5.69 -4.78 7.18
N VAL A 329 -5.48 -5.76 6.30
CA VAL A 329 -5.24 -5.52 4.87
C VAL A 329 -6.39 -4.71 4.29
N GLY A 330 -7.64 -5.10 4.57
CA GLY A 330 -8.82 -4.40 4.07
C GLY A 330 -8.94 -2.96 4.59
N ASN A 331 -8.67 -2.71 5.86
CA ASN A 331 -8.70 -1.34 6.40
C ASN A 331 -7.60 -0.46 5.78
N LEU A 332 -6.42 -1.03 5.52
CA LEU A 332 -5.33 -0.30 4.85
C LEU A 332 -5.69 0.00 3.39
N THR A 333 -6.19 -0.98 2.64
CA THR A 333 -6.66 -0.78 1.26
C THR A 333 -7.80 0.24 1.19
N GLU A 334 -8.69 0.27 2.20
CA GLU A 334 -9.73 1.29 2.30
C GLU A 334 -9.14 2.70 2.48
N LEU A 335 -8.08 2.86 3.27
CA LEU A 335 -7.35 4.13 3.42
C LEU A 335 -6.61 4.53 2.14
N GLU A 336 -5.92 3.59 1.49
CA GLU A 336 -5.27 3.81 0.17
C GLU A 336 -6.26 4.27 -0.90
N SER A 337 -7.53 3.84 -0.79
CA SER A 337 -8.58 4.26 -1.72
C SER A 337 -9.11 5.67 -1.47
N GLU A 338 -8.97 6.18 -0.26
CA GLU A 338 -9.30 7.55 0.11
C GLU A 338 -8.18 8.50 -0.30
N ASP A 339 -6.93 8.11 -0.02
CA ASP A 339 -5.73 8.85 -0.39
C ASP A 339 -4.70 7.93 -1.06
N ILE A 340 -4.62 8.03 -2.39
CA ILE A 340 -3.73 7.17 -3.17
C ILE A 340 -2.26 7.59 -3.03
N GLN A 341 -1.98 8.76 -2.45
CA GLN A 341 -0.62 9.20 -2.19
C GLN A 341 0.11 8.31 -1.18
N ILE A 342 -0.65 7.52 -0.41
CA ILE A 342 -0.13 6.48 0.48
C ILE A 342 0.66 5.41 -0.32
N GLU A 343 0.29 5.16 -1.58
CA GLU A 343 1.01 4.19 -2.42
C GLU A 343 2.15 4.86 -3.21
N ALA A 344 3.29 5.02 -2.55
CA ALA A 344 4.47 5.68 -3.09
C ALA A 344 5.02 5.07 -4.40
N LEU A 345 4.91 3.76 -4.62
CA LEU A 345 5.43 3.12 -5.84
C LEU A 345 4.54 3.47 -7.04
N LEU A 346 3.22 3.34 -6.89
CA LEU A 346 2.25 3.77 -7.90
C LEU A 346 2.40 5.26 -8.22
N MET A 347 2.48 6.12 -7.20
CA MET A 347 2.61 7.57 -7.38
C MET A 347 3.87 7.95 -8.16
N ARG A 348 5.01 7.34 -7.84
CA ARG A 348 6.26 7.55 -8.58
C ARG A 348 6.14 7.11 -10.05
N ALA A 349 5.45 6.00 -10.31
CA ALA A 349 5.22 5.56 -11.68
C ALA A 349 4.29 6.51 -12.44
N CYS A 350 3.30 7.07 -11.75
CA CYS A 350 2.25 7.91 -12.31
C CYS A 350 2.58 9.41 -12.38
N GLU A 351 3.74 9.84 -11.85
CA GLU A 351 4.17 11.25 -11.86
C GLU A 351 3.95 11.98 -13.21
N PRO A 352 4.30 11.40 -14.39
CA PRO A 352 4.13 12.10 -15.67
C PRO A 352 2.67 12.41 -16.02
N ILE A 353 1.76 11.47 -15.73
CA ILE A 353 0.33 11.66 -16.02
C ILE A 353 -0.32 12.59 -14.99
N ILE A 354 0.15 12.55 -13.74
CA ILE A 354 -0.31 13.43 -12.67
C ILE A 354 -0.02 14.88 -13.04
N GLN A 355 1.23 15.20 -13.40
CA GLN A 355 1.61 16.54 -13.81
C GLN A 355 0.88 17.01 -15.08
N GLY A 356 0.65 16.10 -16.03
CA GLY A 356 0.03 16.45 -17.31
C GLY A 356 -1.49 16.68 -17.24
N TYR A 357 -2.21 15.87 -16.45
CA TYR A 357 -3.68 15.82 -16.50
C TYR A 357 -4.36 15.92 -15.13
N CYS A 358 -3.69 15.57 -14.03
CA CYS A 358 -4.31 15.49 -12.70
C CYS A 358 -3.74 16.49 -11.68
N HIS A 359 -2.97 17.49 -12.12
CA HIS A 359 -2.28 18.44 -11.24
C HIS A 359 -3.24 19.18 -10.29
N GLU A 360 -4.39 19.67 -10.80
CA GLU A 360 -5.39 20.38 -9.99
C GLU A 360 -5.96 19.53 -8.85
N VAL A 361 -6.00 18.22 -9.06
CA VAL A 361 -6.50 17.26 -8.07
C VAL A 361 -5.40 16.89 -7.07
N ALA A 362 -4.17 16.72 -7.54
CA ALA A 362 -3.01 16.36 -6.73
C ALA A 362 -2.57 17.49 -5.77
N ASP A 363 -2.78 18.75 -6.14
CA ASP A 363 -2.43 19.92 -5.30
C ASP A 363 -3.43 20.18 -4.15
N ASN A 364 -4.59 19.50 -4.14
CA ASN A 364 -5.56 19.62 -3.05
C ASN A 364 -5.08 18.86 -1.81
N GLN A 365 -5.13 19.50 -0.64
CA GLN A 365 -4.61 18.98 0.63
C GLN A 365 -5.39 17.77 1.20
N ILE A 366 -6.50 17.38 0.57
CA ILE A 366 -7.35 16.27 0.97
C ILE A 366 -7.74 15.51 -0.30
N ASP A 367 -7.07 14.40 -0.60
CA ASP A 367 -7.55 13.45 -1.60
C ASP A 367 -8.76 12.72 -1.03
N SER A 368 -9.82 12.62 -1.83
CA SER A 368 -11.07 11.91 -1.50
C SER A 368 -11.37 10.85 -2.57
N GLY A 369 -10.30 10.17 -3.02
CA GLY A 369 -10.29 9.27 -4.17
C GLY A 369 -10.41 9.99 -5.52
N ASP A 370 -10.22 11.31 -5.57
CA ASP A 370 -10.32 12.11 -6.79
C ASP A 370 -9.12 11.83 -7.71
N LEU A 371 -7.94 11.66 -7.12
CA LEU A 371 -6.71 11.46 -7.89
C LEU A 371 -6.73 10.11 -8.61
N MET A 372 -7.14 9.04 -7.93
CA MET A 372 -7.30 7.72 -8.55
C MET A 372 -8.34 7.74 -9.68
N GLU A 373 -9.48 8.43 -9.51
CA GLU A 373 -10.46 8.57 -10.59
C GLU A 373 -9.85 9.29 -11.81
N CYS A 374 -9.07 10.35 -11.58
CA CYS A 374 -8.38 11.05 -12.67
C CYS A 374 -7.38 10.14 -13.41
N LEU A 375 -6.63 9.31 -12.68
CA LEU A 375 -5.71 8.32 -13.26
C LEU A 375 -6.44 7.29 -14.11
N ILE A 376 -7.57 6.77 -13.63
CA ILE A 376 -8.41 5.81 -14.37
C ILE A 376 -8.96 6.45 -15.66
N GLN A 377 -9.48 7.68 -15.58
CA GLN A 377 -10.01 8.39 -16.74
C GLN A 377 -8.95 8.70 -17.81
N ASN A 378 -7.68 8.78 -17.42
CA ASN A 378 -6.55 9.10 -18.29
C ASN A 378 -5.60 7.91 -18.56
N LYS A 379 -6.02 6.68 -18.25
CA LYS A 379 -5.27 5.42 -18.42
C LYS A 379 -4.75 5.15 -19.84
N HIS A 380 -5.27 5.85 -20.84
CA HIS A 380 -4.91 5.64 -22.25
C HIS A 380 -4.29 6.88 -22.90
N GLN A 381 -3.89 7.87 -22.11
CA GLN A 381 -3.12 9.01 -22.60
C GLN A 381 -1.67 8.60 -22.89
N LYS A 382 -0.98 9.39 -23.72
CA LYS A 382 0.41 9.11 -24.13
C LYS A 382 1.39 9.17 -22.95
N GLU A 383 1.10 10.02 -21.98
CA GLU A 383 1.88 10.25 -20.77
C GLU A 383 1.71 9.10 -19.75
N MET A 384 0.72 8.22 -19.95
CA MET A 384 0.52 7.02 -19.15
C MET A 384 1.54 5.94 -19.56
N ASN A 385 2.62 5.81 -18.79
CA ASN A 385 3.62 4.77 -19.02
C ASN A 385 3.10 3.38 -18.60
N GLU A 386 3.77 2.32 -19.08
CA GLU A 386 3.37 0.93 -18.81
C GLU A 386 3.33 0.61 -17.32
N LYS A 387 4.26 1.14 -16.51
CA LYS A 387 4.31 0.90 -15.07
C LYS A 387 3.09 1.47 -14.35
N CYS A 388 2.73 2.73 -14.63
CA CYS A 388 1.54 3.36 -14.06
C CYS A 388 0.26 2.68 -14.57
N ALA A 389 0.18 2.36 -15.86
CA ALA A 389 -0.98 1.67 -16.42
C ALA A 389 -1.23 0.30 -15.75
N VAL A 390 -0.17 -0.47 -15.51
CA VAL A 390 -0.24 -1.74 -14.80
C VAL A 390 -0.66 -1.52 -13.34
N GLY A 391 -0.05 -0.56 -12.64
CA GLY A 391 -0.39 -0.25 -11.25
C GLY A 391 -1.83 0.23 -11.05
N VAL A 392 -2.32 1.14 -11.90
CA VAL A 392 -3.72 1.59 -11.88
C VAL A 392 -4.67 0.41 -12.15
N THR A 393 -4.34 -0.45 -13.11
CA THR A 393 -5.15 -1.64 -13.41
C THR A 393 -5.17 -2.62 -12.23
N HIS A 394 -4.02 -2.83 -11.60
CA HIS A 394 -3.93 -3.67 -10.40
C HIS A 394 -4.83 -3.11 -9.30
N PHE A 395 -4.76 -1.81 -9.03
CA PHE A 395 -5.61 -1.18 -8.03
C PHE A 395 -7.10 -1.34 -8.35
N GLN A 396 -7.51 -1.13 -9.61
CA GLN A 396 -8.90 -1.39 -10.04
C GLN A 396 -9.35 -2.84 -9.77
N LEU A 397 -8.48 -3.84 -9.97
CA LEU A 397 -8.78 -5.25 -9.66
C LEU A 397 -8.92 -5.49 -8.15
N VAL A 398 -8.07 -4.87 -7.33
CA VAL A 398 -8.19 -4.91 -5.85
C VAL A 398 -9.53 -4.31 -5.42
N GLN A 399 -9.93 -3.16 -5.99
CA GLN A 399 -11.22 -2.53 -5.69
C GLN A 399 -12.43 -3.44 -5.93
N MET A 400 -12.33 -4.40 -6.85
CA MET A 400 -13.43 -5.33 -7.13
C MET A 400 -13.72 -6.30 -5.98
N LYS A 401 -12.75 -6.54 -5.09
CA LYS A 401 -12.83 -7.53 -4.00
C LYS A 401 -13.72 -7.10 -2.84
N ASP A 402 -13.82 -5.80 -2.56
CA ASP A 402 -14.70 -5.25 -1.53
C ASP A 402 -15.17 -3.85 -1.94
N PHE A 403 -16.47 -3.56 -1.86
CA PHE A 403 -17.02 -2.26 -2.25
C PHE A 403 -16.45 -1.09 -1.43
N ARG A 404 -15.90 -1.37 -0.24
CA ARG A 404 -15.26 -0.37 0.63
C ARG A 404 -13.94 0.15 0.07
N PHE A 405 -13.28 -0.63 -0.80
CA PHE A 405 -12.00 -0.26 -1.43
C PHE A 405 -12.16 0.74 -2.57
N SER A 406 -13.39 1.15 -2.90
CA SER A 406 -13.64 2.36 -3.68
C SER A 406 -14.28 3.39 -2.78
N TYR A 407 -13.49 4.36 -2.31
CA TYR A 407 -13.96 5.38 -1.39
C TYR A 407 -15.18 6.13 -1.93
N LYS A 408 -15.14 6.58 -3.20
CA LYS A 408 -16.28 7.27 -3.82
C LYS A 408 -17.53 6.41 -3.91
N PHE A 409 -17.39 5.14 -4.30
CA PHE A 409 -18.51 4.20 -4.35
C PHE A 409 -19.10 3.95 -2.96
N LYS A 410 -18.26 3.66 -1.97
CA LYS A 410 -18.66 3.51 -0.57
C LYS A 410 -19.41 4.75 -0.08
N MET A 411 -18.86 5.95 -0.27
CA MET A 411 -19.46 7.19 0.21
C MET A 411 -20.77 7.55 -0.51
N ALA A 412 -20.96 7.07 -1.75
CA ALA A 412 -22.20 7.27 -2.51
C ALA A 412 -23.27 6.21 -2.20
N CYS A 413 -22.87 4.95 -1.97
CA CYS A 413 -23.78 3.80 -2.00
C CYS A 413 -23.91 3.04 -0.67
N LYS A 414 -23.09 3.30 0.37
CA LYS A 414 -23.07 2.50 1.61
C LYS A 414 -24.46 2.27 2.23
N GLU A 415 -25.30 3.30 2.30
CA GLU A 415 -26.66 3.18 2.86
C GLU A 415 -27.56 2.28 2.02
N ASP A 416 -27.51 2.44 0.70
CA ASP A 416 -28.27 1.63 -0.25
C ASP A 416 -27.82 0.16 -0.22
N VAL A 417 -26.50 -0.09 -0.11
CA VAL A 417 -25.92 -1.43 0.01
C VAL A 417 -26.42 -2.13 1.26
N LEU A 418 -26.35 -1.46 2.42
CA LEU A 418 -26.80 -2.04 3.69
C LEU A 418 -28.30 -2.36 3.69
N LYS A 419 -29.10 -1.61 2.92
CA LYS A 419 -30.56 -1.79 2.85
C LYS A 419 -30.99 -2.82 1.80
N LEU A 420 -30.36 -2.84 0.63
CA LEU A 420 -30.83 -3.58 -0.55
C LEU A 420 -30.01 -4.83 -0.86
N CYS A 421 -28.75 -4.88 -0.44
CA CYS A 421 -27.79 -5.95 -0.78
C CYS A 421 -27.15 -6.55 0.49
N PRO A 422 -27.96 -7.15 1.40
CA PRO A 422 -27.45 -7.66 2.66
C PRO A 422 -26.46 -8.81 2.44
N ASN A 423 -25.39 -8.83 3.25
CA ASN A 423 -24.32 -9.85 3.23
C ASN A 423 -23.45 -9.89 1.96
N ILE A 424 -23.56 -8.90 1.07
CA ILE A 424 -22.69 -8.79 -0.11
C ILE A 424 -21.56 -7.80 0.20
N LYS A 425 -20.30 -8.26 0.06
CA LYS A 425 -19.11 -7.41 0.25
C LYS A 425 -18.38 -7.09 -1.05
N LYS A 426 -18.30 -8.05 -1.99
CA LYS A 426 -17.58 -7.87 -3.25
C LYS A 426 -18.22 -6.74 -4.07
N LYS A 427 -17.40 -5.80 -4.56
CA LYS A 427 -17.89 -4.64 -5.30
C LYS A 427 -18.66 -5.05 -6.54
N VAL A 428 -18.16 -6.04 -7.30
CA VAL A 428 -18.85 -6.59 -8.48
C VAL A 428 -20.27 -7.07 -8.17
N ASP A 429 -20.43 -7.83 -7.09
CA ASP A 429 -21.72 -8.40 -6.70
C ASP A 429 -22.68 -7.30 -6.19
N VAL A 430 -22.14 -6.28 -5.51
CA VAL A 430 -22.90 -5.10 -5.09
C VAL A 430 -23.37 -4.31 -6.31
N VAL A 431 -22.50 -4.09 -7.31
CA VAL A 431 -22.85 -3.41 -8.56
C VAL A 431 -23.97 -4.17 -9.26
N ILE A 432 -23.86 -5.49 -9.41
CA ILE A 432 -24.91 -6.34 -10.02
C ILE A 432 -26.22 -6.27 -9.25
N CYS A 433 -26.17 -6.30 -7.91
CA CYS A 433 -27.36 -6.22 -7.06
C CYS A 433 -28.10 -4.88 -7.22
N LEU A 434 -27.36 -3.77 -7.14
CA LEU A 434 -27.92 -2.43 -7.26
C LEU A 434 -28.38 -2.14 -8.69
N SER A 435 -27.61 -2.54 -9.70
CA SER A 435 -27.99 -2.33 -11.11
C SER A 435 -29.21 -3.15 -11.50
N THR A 436 -29.32 -4.39 -11.02
CA THR A 436 -30.53 -5.21 -11.20
C THR A 436 -31.74 -4.55 -10.55
N THR A 437 -31.56 -3.94 -9.38
CA THR A 437 -32.63 -3.19 -8.68
C THR A 437 -33.08 -1.99 -9.52
N VAL A 438 -32.13 -1.16 -9.98
CA VAL A 438 -32.38 0.00 -10.86
C VAL A 438 -33.07 -0.42 -12.16
N ARG A 439 -32.59 -1.50 -12.79
CA ARG A 439 -33.16 -2.06 -14.02
C ARG A 439 -34.60 -2.50 -13.79
N ASN A 440 -34.87 -3.25 -12.72
CA ASN A 440 -36.21 -3.75 -12.43
C ASN A 440 -37.19 -2.60 -12.14
N ASP A 441 -36.78 -1.60 -11.37
CA ASP A 441 -37.59 -0.39 -11.11
C ASP A 441 -37.88 0.37 -12.41
N THR A 442 -36.89 0.44 -13.31
CA THR A 442 -37.04 1.06 -14.63
C THR A 442 -37.99 0.29 -15.55
N LEU A 443 -37.92 -1.05 -15.55
CA LEU A 443 -38.78 -1.91 -16.35
C LEU A 443 -40.23 -1.95 -15.83
N GLN A 444 -40.42 -1.75 -14.53
CA GLN A 444 -41.72 -1.70 -13.87
C GLN A 444 -42.33 -0.28 -13.83
N GLU A 445 -41.65 0.71 -14.42
CA GLU A 445 -42.08 2.12 -14.45
C GLU A 445 -42.38 2.68 -13.05
N VAL A 446 -41.58 2.27 -12.05
CA VAL A 446 -41.72 2.74 -10.66
C VAL A 446 -41.36 4.23 -10.61
N LYS A 447 -42.24 5.06 -10.00
CA LYS A 447 -42.04 6.51 -9.89
C LYS A 447 -40.78 6.89 -9.11
N ASP A 448 -40.57 6.25 -7.95
CA ASP A 448 -39.44 6.49 -7.08
C ASP A 448 -38.53 5.26 -7.05
N GLN A 449 -37.33 5.39 -7.61
CA GLN A 449 -36.38 4.27 -7.59
C GLN A 449 -35.85 4.03 -6.18
N ARG A 450 -35.66 2.74 -5.86
CA ARG A 450 -35.21 2.30 -4.53
C ARG A 450 -33.77 2.70 -4.22
N VAL A 451 -32.92 2.78 -5.25
CA VAL A 451 -31.52 3.21 -5.12
C VAL A 451 -31.44 4.73 -5.19
N SER A 452 -30.73 5.35 -4.26
CA SER A 452 -30.62 6.82 -4.18
C SER A 452 -30.04 7.43 -5.47
N LEU A 453 -30.35 8.70 -5.75
CA LEU A 453 -29.78 9.39 -6.93
C LEU A 453 -28.25 9.49 -6.87
N LYS A 454 -27.69 9.71 -5.67
CA LYS A 454 -26.24 9.78 -5.45
C LYS A 454 -25.60 8.42 -5.80
N CYS A 455 -26.13 7.34 -5.26
CA CYS A 455 -25.62 6.01 -5.56
C CYS A 455 -25.81 5.63 -7.03
N ARG A 456 -26.97 5.92 -7.65
CA ARG A 456 -27.18 5.63 -9.07
C ARG A 456 -26.17 6.31 -9.99
N LYS A 457 -25.80 7.55 -9.70
CA LYS A 457 -24.76 8.27 -10.45
C LYS A 457 -23.41 7.59 -10.33
N GLN A 458 -22.99 7.22 -9.12
CA GLN A 458 -21.70 6.55 -8.93
C GLN A 458 -21.71 5.12 -9.46
N LEU A 459 -22.80 4.38 -9.24
CA LEU A 459 -23.03 3.04 -9.81
C LEU A 459 -22.81 3.05 -11.32
N ARG A 460 -23.26 4.10 -12.01
CA ARG A 460 -23.05 4.26 -13.44
C ARG A 460 -21.58 4.33 -13.84
N VAL A 461 -20.80 5.08 -13.06
CA VAL A 461 -19.35 5.19 -13.25
C VAL A 461 -18.72 3.81 -13.09
N GLU A 462 -19.08 3.07 -12.03
CA GLU A 462 -18.55 1.73 -11.80
C GLU A 462 -18.91 0.74 -12.92
N GLU A 463 -20.16 0.73 -13.40
CA GLU A 463 -20.57 -0.17 -14.48
C GLU A 463 -19.80 0.11 -15.78
N LEU A 464 -19.56 1.39 -16.10
CA LEU A 464 -18.79 1.79 -17.28
C LEU A 464 -17.29 1.49 -17.14
N GLU A 465 -16.71 1.69 -15.95
CA GLU A 465 -15.33 1.32 -15.69
C GLU A 465 -15.11 -0.20 -15.77
N MET A 466 -16.05 -0.99 -15.24
CA MET A 466 -16.01 -2.45 -15.34
C MET A 466 -16.05 -2.94 -16.78
N SER A 467 -16.74 -2.24 -17.70
CA SER A 467 -16.79 -2.62 -19.11
C SER A 467 -15.54 -2.20 -19.93
N GLU A 468 -14.56 -1.54 -19.30
CA GLU A 468 -13.26 -1.21 -19.92
C GLU A 468 -12.35 -2.42 -20.09
N ASP A 469 -12.34 -3.33 -19.12
CA ASP A 469 -11.47 -4.52 -19.14
C ASP A 469 -12.25 -5.73 -18.65
N ILE A 470 -12.28 -6.78 -19.46
CA ILE A 470 -12.96 -8.04 -19.15
C ILE A 470 -12.54 -8.62 -17.78
N ARG A 471 -11.33 -8.32 -17.30
CA ARG A 471 -10.82 -8.79 -16.00
C ARG A 471 -11.56 -8.15 -14.81
N LEU A 472 -12.18 -6.99 -15.01
CA LEU A 472 -13.04 -6.34 -14.01
C LEU A 472 -14.45 -6.97 -13.94
N GLU A 473 -14.76 -7.90 -14.86
CA GLU A 473 -15.96 -8.74 -14.85
C GLU A 473 -15.59 -10.24 -14.68
N PRO A 474 -15.33 -10.72 -13.44
CA PRO A 474 -14.82 -12.07 -13.19
C PRO A 474 -15.66 -13.20 -13.79
N GLU A 475 -17.00 -13.09 -13.76
CA GLU A 475 -17.87 -14.11 -14.34
C GLU A 475 -17.73 -14.22 -15.86
N LEU A 476 -17.58 -13.09 -16.55
CA LEU A 476 -17.40 -13.04 -18.00
C LEU A 476 -16.00 -13.52 -18.37
N TYR A 477 -14.97 -13.05 -17.64
CA TYR A 477 -13.59 -13.48 -17.84
C TYR A 477 -13.42 -14.99 -17.70
N GLU A 478 -13.91 -15.59 -16.61
CA GLU A 478 -13.77 -17.03 -16.38
C GLU A 478 -14.60 -17.87 -17.36
N ALA A 479 -15.75 -17.36 -17.83
CA ALA A 479 -16.51 -18.01 -18.89
C ALA A 479 -15.78 -18.01 -20.24
N CYS A 480 -15.01 -16.96 -20.53
CA CYS A 480 -14.34 -16.73 -21.82
C CYS A 480 -12.83 -17.00 -21.82
N LYS A 481 -12.24 -17.40 -20.70
CA LYS A 481 -10.78 -17.54 -20.52
C LYS A 481 -10.07 -18.37 -21.58
N ASN A 482 -10.68 -19.48 -22.01
CA ASN A 482 -10.14 -20.34 -23.05
C ASN A 482 -10.34 -19.73 -24.45
N ASP A 483 -11.52 -19.15 -24.69
CA ASP A 483 -11.86 -18.51 -25.96
C ASP A 483 -10.98 -17.27 -26.22
N ILE A 484 -10.59 -16.53 -25.19
CA ILE A 484 -9.62 -15.43 -25.31
C ILE A 484 -8.29 -15.94 -25.89
N LYS A 485 -7.80 -17.08 -25.41
CA LYS A 485 -6.52 -17.66 -25.87
C LYS A 485 -6.61 -18.19 -27.31
N SER A 486 -7.74 -18.76 -27.71
CA SER A 486 -7.90 -19.37 -29.04
C SER A 486 -8.39 -18.40 -30.11
N VAL A 487 -9.27 -17.46 -29.76
CA VAL A 487 -9.94 -16.53 -30.69
C VAL A 487 -9.27 -15.14 -30.68
N CYS A 488 -8.74 -14.69 -29.54
CA CYS A 488 -8.16 -13.36 -29.35
C CYS A 488 -6.69 -13.36 -28.86
N PRO A 489 -5.78 -14.20 -29.41
CA PRO A 489 -4.44 -14.42 -28.83
C PRO A 489 -3.52 -13.19 -28.81
N ASN A 490 -3.69 -12.25 -29.75
CA ASN A 490 -2.81 -11.08 -29.92
C ASN A 490 -3.52 -9.75 -29.62
N VAL A 491 -4.62 -9.80 -28.87
CA VAL A 491 -5.40 -8.61 -28.51
C VAL A 491 -4.96 -8.15 -27.11
N PRO A 492 -4.55 -6.89 -26.92
CA PRO A 492 -4.19 -6.39 -25.60
C PRO A 492 -5.43 -6.23 -24.70
N TYR A 493 -5.21 -6.31 -23.38
CA TYR A 493 -6.23 -6.00 -22.38
C TYR A 493 -6.47 -4.49 -22.27
N GLY A 494 -7.61 -4.12 -21.67
CA GLY A 494 -8.09 -2.75 -21.56
C GLY A 494 -8.73 -2.21 -22.84
N ASN A 495 -9.23 -0.97 -22.77
CA ASN A 495 -9.90 -0.26 -23.85
C ASN A 495 -11.09 -1.01 -24.49
N ALA A 496 -11.66 -1.97 -23.76
CA ALA A 496 -12.64 -2.96 -24.16
C ALA A 496 -12.22 -3.83 -25.37
N GLN A 497 -10.93 -3.94 -25.68
CA GLN A 497 -10.46 -4.58 -26.91
C GLN A 497 -10.73 -6.09 -26.94
N ILE A 498 -10.50 -6.79 -25.82
CA ILE A 498 -10.83 -8.22 -25.69
C ILE A 498 -12.34 -8.44 -25.84
N ILE A 499 -13.15 -7.60 -25.19
CA ILE A 499 -14.61 -7.67 -25.26
C ILE A 499 -15.09 -7.49 -26.71
N GLU A 500 -14.55 -6.50 -27.44
CA GLU A 500 -14.88 -6.30 -28.85
C GLU A 500 -14.43 -7.45 -29.75
N CYS A 501 -13.26 -8.05 -29.48
CA CYS A 501 -12.79 -9.24 -30.20
C CYS A 501 -13.73 -10.44 -29.98
N LEU A 502 -14.16 -10.70 -28.74
CA LEU A 502 -15.11 -11.77 -28.44
C LEU A 502 -16.47 -11.53 -29.12
N LYS A 503 -16.96 -10.28 -29.14
CA LYS A 503 -18.20 -9.91 -29.85
C LYS A 503 -18.10 -10.17 -31.36
N GLU A 504 -16.94 -9.93 -31.98
CA GLU A 504 -16.68 -10.22 -33.40
C GLU A 504 -16.52 -11.72 -33.68
N GLY A 505 -15.82 -12.42 -32.80
CA GLY A 505 -15.53 -13.85 -32.88
C GLY A 505 -16.66 -14.80 -32.45
N LYS A 506 -17.88 -14.28 -32.27
CA LYS A 506 -19.01 -14.97 -31.61
C LYS A 506 -19.30 -16.40 -32.09
N LYS A 507 -19.10 -16.70 -33.37
CA LYS A 507 -19.34 -18.03 -33.97
C LYS A 507 -18.33 -19.10 -33.54
N HIS A 508 -17.19 -18.69 -33.02
CA HIS A 508 -16.08 -19.57 -32.63
C HIS A 508 -15.92 -19.67 -31.11
N LEU A 509 -16.83 -19.04 -30.36
CA LEU A 509 -16.82 -19.08 -28.90
C LEU A 509 -17.43 -20.39 -28.39
N SER A 510 -16.94 -20.85 -27.24
CA SER A 510 -17.63 -21.87 -26.45
C SER A 510 -19.06 -21.42 -26.09
N SER A 511 -19.97 -22.38 -25.91
CA SER A 511 -21.37 -22.09 -25.54
C SER A 511 -21.46 -21.21 -24.28
N ARG A 512 -20.58 -21.42 -23.30
CA ARG A 512 -20.59 -20.67 -22.04
C ARG A 512 -20.15 -19.21 -22.24
N CYS A 513 -19.07 -18.98 -22.99
CA CYS A 513 -18.62 -17.62 -23.28
C CYS A 513 -19.61 -16.89 -24.17
N HIS A 514 -20.10 -17.56 -25.23
CA HIS A 514 -21.09 -17.01 -26.15
C HIS A 514 -22.32 -16.46 -25.42
N GLN A 515 -22.87 -17.22 -24.48
CA GLN A 515 -24.01 -16.80 -23.65
C GLN A 515 -23.72 -15.54 -22.83
N LYS A 516 -22.55 -15.48 -22.19
CA LYS A 516 -22.17 -14.32 -21.36
C LYS A 516 -21.92 -13.08 -22.22
N VAL A 517 -21.26 -13.23 -23.37
CA VAL A 517 -21.06 -12.13 -24.34
C VAL A 517 -22.39 -11.64 -24.90
N PHE A 518 -23.32 -12.54 -25.23
CA PHE A 518 -24.64 -12.16 -25.72
C PHE A 518 -25.44 -11.38 -24.67
N LYS A 519 -25.40 -11.82 -23.40
CA LYS A 519 -26.06 -11.11 -22.28
C LYS A 519 -25.45 -9.73 -22.04
N LEU A 520 -24.13 -9.59 -22.18
CA LEU A 520 -23.45 -8.29 -22.14
C LEU A 520 -23.97 -7.39 -23.27
N GLN A 521 -24.03 -7.89 -24.51
CA GLN A 521 -24.56 -7.14 -25.64
C GLN A 521 -26.03 -6.74 -25.45
N GLU A 522 -26.87 -7.62 -24.87
CA GLU A 522 -28.26 -7.28 -24.54
C GLU A 522 -28.31 -6.10 -23.56
N THR A 523 -27.44 -6.11 -22.55
CA THR A 523 -27.35 -5.04 -21.54
C THR A 523 -26.88 -3.72 -22.14
N GLU A 524 -25.83 -3.73 -22.96
CA GLU A 524 -25.32 -2.55 -23.68
C GLU A 524 -26.35 -1.98 -24.68
N MET A 525 -27.14 -2.83 -25.33
CA MET A 525 -28.17 -2.37 -26.26
C MET A 525 -29.34 -1.71 -25.54
N MET A 526 -29.72 -2.23 -24.37
CA MET A 526 -30.72 -1.63 -23.49
C MET A 526 -30.26 -0.29 -22.93
N ASP A 527 -28.96 -0.14 -22.68
CA ASP A 527 -28.38 1.05 -22.08
C ASP A 527 -26.98 1.36 -22.64
N GLN A 528 -26.93 2.29 -23.60
CA GLN A 528 -25.77 2.52 -24.47
C GLN A 528 -24.61 3.22 -23.79
N GLU A 529 -24.86 3.87 -22.66
CA GLU A 529 -23.83 4.48 -21.84
C GLU A 529 -22.95 3.41 -21.15
N LEU A 530 -23.35 2.13 -21.12
CA LEU A 530 -22.53 1.00 -20.65
C LEU A 530 -21.54 0.47 -21.69
N ASP A 531 -21.76 0.80 -22.96
CA ASP A 531 -20.87 0.41 -24.05
C ASP A 531 -19.63 1.31 -24.03
N TYR A 532 -18.61 0.88 -23.28
CA TYR A 532 -17.36 1.62 -23.12
C TYR A 532 -16.75 2.04 -24.46
N THR A 533 -16.74 1.15 -25.44
CA THR A 533 -16.16 1.42 -26.75
C THR A 533 -16.93 2.52 -27.48
N LEU A 534 -18.27 2.45 -27.47
CA LEU A 534 -19.12 3.48 -28.06
C LEU A 534 -18.92 4.83 -27.37
N MET A 535 -19.01 4.86 -26.03
CA MET A 535 -18.89 6.09 -25.25
C MET A 535 -17.52 6.75 -25.43
N ARG A 536 -16.45 5.96 -25.47
CA ARG A 536 -15.08 6.48 -25.68
C ARG A 536 -14.87 6.98 -27.10
N VAL A 537 -15.15 6.15 -28.11
CA VAL A 537 -14.90 6.49 -29.53
C VAL A 537 -15.78 7.63 -29.99
N CYS A 538 -17.03 7.70 -29.52
CA CYS A 538 -17.99 8.73 -29.90
C CYS A 538 -18.06 9.90 -28.92
N LYS A 539 -17.22 9.99 -27.87
CA LYS A 539 -17.29 11.01 -26.80
C LYS A 539 -17.51 12.44 -27.32
N GLN A 540 -16.71 12.86 -28.30
CA GLN A 540 -16.83 14.19 -28.89
C GLN A 540 -18.12 14.37 -29.70
N MET A 541 -18.55 13.34 -30.43
CA MET A 541 -19.76 13.38 -31.24
C MET A 541 -21.03 13.38 -30.38
N ILE A 542 -21.03 12.61 -29.28
CA ILE A 542 -22.09 12.61 -28.28
C ILE A 542 -22.23 14.01 -27.68
N LYS A 543 -21.13 14.64 -27.26
CA LYS A 543 -21.14 16.01 -26.72
C LYS A 543 -21.65 17.03 -27.74
N ARG A 544 -21.36 16.83 -29.03
CA ARG A 544 -21.72 17.77 -30.10
C ARG A 544 -23.18 17.64 -30.57
N PHE A 545 -23.68 16.41 -30.70
CA PHE A 545 -24.97 16.15 -31.33
C PHE A 545 -26.06 15.70 -30.34
N CYS A 546 -25.69 15.14 -29.19
CA CYS A 546 -26.60 14.41 -28.31
C CYS A 546 -26.53 14.90 -26.85
N SER A 547 -26.17 16.16 -26.61
CA SER A 547 -26.01 16.75 -25.27
C SER A 547 -27.28 16.68 -24.41
N ASP A 548 -28.46 16.77 -25.05
CA ASP A 548 -29.76 16.82 -24.37
C ASP A 548 -30.56 15.50 -24.48
N THR A 549 -29.91 14.42 -24.94
CA THR A 549 -30.59 13.13 -25.18
C THR A 549 -30.52 12.25 -23.93
N ASP A 550 -31.64 11.60 -23.59
CA ASP A 550 -31.69 10.57 -22.55
C ASP A 550 -30.71 9.41 -22.85
N SER A 551 -30.18 8.77 -21.82
CA SER A 551 -29.17 7.69 -21.89
C SER A 551 -29.57 6.55 -22.84
N LYS A 552 -30.87 6.26 -22.94
CA LYS A 552 -31.45 5.22 -23.81
C LYS A 552 -31.47 5.59 -25.30
N GLY A 553 -31.28 6.86 -25.63
CA GLY A 553 -31.42 7.43 -26.96
C GLY A 553 -30.11 7.80 -27.67
N ILE A 554 -28.94 7.64 -27.03
CA ILE A 554 -27.65 8.10 -27.57
C ILE A 554 -27.35 7.48 -28.95
N LEU A 555 -27.43 6.16 -29.07
CA LEU A 555 -27.23 5.45 -30.34
C LEU A 555 -28.27 5.87 -31.37
N HIS A 556 -29.53 6.13 -30.97
CA HIS A 556 -30.54 6.63 -31.90
C HIS A 556 -30.17 8.03 -32.43
N CYS A 557 -29.78 8.95 -31.54
CA CYS A 557 -29.29 10.28 -31.91
C CYS A 557 -28.06 10.22 -32.82
N LEU A 558 -27.07 9.39 -32.48
CA LEU A 558 -25.87 9.16 -33.30
C LEU A 558 -26.23 8.57 -34.67
N LYS A 559 -27.21 7.67 -34.76
CA LYS A 559 -27.71 7.10 -36.02
C LYS A 559 -28.31 8.17 -36.93
N GLN A 560 -29.10 9.10 -36.37
CA GLN A 560 -29.69 10.20 -37.14
C GLN A 560 -28.61 11.14 -37.73
N ASN A 561 -27.54 11.38 -36.96
CA ASN A 561 -26.46 12.28 -37.35
C ASN A 561 -25.29 11.59 -38.06
N LYS A 562 -25.34 10.26 -38.26
CA LYS A 562 -24.25 9.42 -38.80
C LYS A 562 -23.63 9.90 -40.11
N ASN A 563 -24.43 10.55 -40.95
CA ASN A 563 -24.02 11.03 -42.28
C ASN A 563 -23.63 12.51 -42.32
N SER A 564 -23.58 13.20 -41.16
CA SER A 564 -23.05 14.56 -41.08
C SER A 564 -21.60 14.61 -41.54
N GLU A 565 -21.20 15.66 -42.26
CA GLU A 565 -19.82 15.89 -42.69
C GLU A 565 -18.85 16.02 -41.51
N THR A 566 -19.36 16.50 -40.37
CA THR A 566 -18.57 16.70 -39.15
C THR A 566 -18.53 15.47 -38.23
N MET A 567 -19.09 14.34 -38.69
CA MET A 567 -19.06 13.07 -37.97
C MET A 567 -17.67 12.45 -38.04
N ASP A 568 -17.09 12.14 -36.88
CA ASP A 568 -15.80 11.44 -36.80
C ASP A 568 -15.89 10.07 -37.51
N PRO A 569 -14.94 9.74 -38.41
CA PRO A 569 -14.98 8.47 -39.16
C PRO A 569 -14.96 7.22 -38.28
N LYS A 570 -14.22 7.24 -37.15
CA LYS A 570 -14.16 6.10 -36.22
C LYS A 570 -15.49 5.93 -35.49
N CYS A 571 -16.10 7.04 -35.04
CA CYS A 571 -17.45 7.00 -34.48
C CYS A 571 -18.48 6.51 -35.51
N LYS A 572 -18.41 6.97 -36.77
CA LYS A 572 -19.29 6.50 -37.86
C LYS A 572 -19.19 4.98 -38.06
N GLN A 573 -17.98 4.43 -38.02
CA GLN A 573 -17.76 2.98 -38.10
C GLN A 573 -18.35 2.26 -36.88
N MET A 574 -18.15 2.80 -35.68
CA MET A 574 -18.72 2.24 -34.44
C MET A 574 -20.25 2.19 -34.47
N ILE A 575 -20.90 3.29 -34.87
CA ILE A 575 -22.35 3.35 -35.06
C ILE A 575 -22.81 2.26 -36.04
N THR A 576 -22.07 2.05 -37.14
CA THR A 576 -22.38 1.00 -38.11
C THR A 576 -22.30 -0.40 -37.50
N LYS A 577 -21.24 -0.69 -36.73
CA LYS A 577 -21.04 -1.97 -36.06
C LYS A 577 -22.18 -2.26 -35.07
N ARG A 578 -22.61 -1.26 -34.30
CA ARG A 578 -23.75 -1.39 -33.37
C ARG A 578 -25.09 -1.53 -34.10
N GLN A 579 -25.31 -0.81 -35.20
CA GLN A 579 -26.48 -1.00 -36.05
C GLN A 579 -26.59 -2.43 -36.62
N ILE A 580 -25.46 -3.02 -37.05
CA ILE A 580 -25.43 -4.40 -37.52
C ILE A 580 -25.79 -5.34 -36.38
N THR A 581 -25.14 -5.19 -35.22
CA THR A 581 -25.38 -6.00 -34.01
C THR A 581 -26.84 -5.96 -33.56
N GLN A 582 -27.44 -4.77 -33.54
CA GLN A 582 -28.85 -4.57 -33.22
C GLN A 582 -29.79 -5.38 -34.15
N ASN A 583 -29.36 -5.66 -35.38
CA ASN A 583 -30.15 -6.40 -36.36
C ASN A 583 -29.83 -7.91 -36.41
N THR A 584 -28.90 -8.42 -35.61
CA THR A 584 -28.57 -9.85 -35.60
C THR A 584 -29.48 -10.69 -34.72
N ASP A 585 -30.15 -10.12 -33.72
CA ASP A 585 -31.11 -10.83 -32.87
C ASP A 585 -32.16 -9.82 -32.35
N TYR A 586 -33.43 -10.22 -32.27
CA TYR A 586 -34.51 -9.32 -31.85
C TYR A 586 -34.33 -8.85 -30.40
N ARG A 587 -33.65 -9.64 -29.55
CA ARG A 587 -33.35 -9.29 -28.16
C ARG A 587 -32.34 -8.15 -28.05
N LEU A 588 -31.48 -8.00 -29.05
CA LEU A 588 -30.50 -6.91 -29.16
C LEU A 588 -31.12 -5.61 -29.73
N ASN A 589 -32.43 -5.60 -30.01
CA ASN A 589 -33.16 -4.42 -30.44
C ASN A 589 -34.29 -4.08 -29.45
N PRO A 590 -33.99 -3.28 -28.40
CA PRO A 590 -34.96 -2.95 -27.36
C PRO A 590 -36.26 -2.32 -27.89
N LEU A 591 -36.14 -1.46 -28.90
CA LEU A 591 -37.29 -0.80 -29.52
C LEU A 591 -38.17 -1.81 -30.26
N LEU A 592 -37.57 -2.67 -31.08
CA LEU A 592 -38.31 -3.73 -31.78
C LEU A 592 -38.96 -4.71 -30.79
N ARG A 593 -38.22 -5.14 -29.76
CA ARG A 593 -38.73 -6.05 -28.72
C ARG A 593 -39.90 -5.43 -27.95
N LYS A 594 -39.85 -4.13 -27.65
CA LYS A 594 -40.93 -3.41 -26.98
C LYS A 594 -42.15 -3.28 -27.89
N SER A 595 -41.96 -2.84 -29.13
CA SER A 595 -43.06 -2.59 -30.08
C SER A 595 -43.73 -3.88 -30.56
N CYS A 596 -42.96 -4.94 -30.80
CA CYS A 596 -43.47 -6.24 -31.30
C CYS A 596 -43.69 -7.26 -30.17
N LYS A 597 -43.82 -6.83 -28.91
CA LYS A 597 -43.90 -7.71 -27.72
C LYS A 597 -45.03 -8.74 -27.82
N ALA A 598 -46.19 -8.35 -28.34
CA ALA A 598 -47.35 -9.24 -28.52
C ALA A 598 -47.26 -10.07 -29.80
N ASP A 599 -46.65 -9.53 -30.85
CA ASP A 599 -46.60 -10.12 -32.18
C ASP A 599 -45.56 -11.24 -32.31
N ILE A 600 -44.43 -11.11 -31.60
CA ILE A 600 -43.34 -12.11 -31.64
C ILE A 600 -43.84 -13.50 -31.21
N PRO A 601 -44.49 -13.67 -30.04
CA PRO A 601 -45.09 -14.96 -29.68
C PRO A 601 -46.23 -15.36 -30.62
N LYS A 602 -47.04 -14.40 -31.08
CA LYS A 602 -48.20 -14.70 -31.94
C LYS A 602 -47.80 -15.30 -33.29
N PHE A 603 -46.76 -14.77 -33.93
CA PHE A 603 -46.42 -15.12 -35.31
C PHE A 603 -45.16 -15.99 -35.45
N CYS A 604 -44.25 -15.94 -34.48
CA CYS A 604 -42.96 -16.61 -34.56
C CYS A 604 -42.76 -17.68 -33.47
N GLN A 605 -43.85 -18.17 -32.84
CA GLN A 605 -43.80 -19.14 -31.75
C GLN A 605 -43.03 -20.42 -32.11
N SER A 606 -43.13 -20.90 -33.34
CA SER A 606 -42.45 -22.12 -33.79
C SER A 606 -40.93 -22.00 -33.71
N ILE A 607 -40.39 -20.80 -33.92
CA ILE A 607 -38.97 -20.49 -33.78
C ILE A 607 -38.59 -20.44 -32.30
N LEU A 608 -39.43 -19.82 -31.47
CA LEU A 608 -39.21 -19.71 -30.02
C LEU A 608 -39.23 -21.08 -29.33
N ASN A 609 -40.11 -21.99 -29.74
CA ASN A 609 -40.21 -23.33 -29.14
C ASN A 609 -39.01 -24.22 -29.46
N ASN A 610 -38.33 -23.98 -30.59
CA ASN A 610 -37.13 -24.72 -31.00
C ASN A 610 -35.84 -24.08 -30.47
N ALA A 611 -35.93 -22.86 -29.94
CA ALA A 611 -34.82 -22.17 -29.33
C ALA A 611 -34.55 -22.74 -27.93
N LYS A 612 -33.29 -23.11 -27.64
CA LYS A 612 -32.85 -23.12 -26.24
C LYS A 612 -32.72 -21.66 -25.79
N ASP A 613 -33.18 -21.33 -24.58
CA ASP A 613 -33.22 -19.96 -24.05
C ASP A 613 -31.88 -19.20 -24.23
N ASP A 614 -30.78 -19.94 -24.19
CA ASP A 614 -29.43 -19.42 -24.19
C ASP A 614 -28.71 -19.44 -25.55
N GLN A 615 -29.41 -19.71 -26.67
CA GLN A 615 -28.81 -19.63 -28.02
C GLN A 615 -29.25 -18.38 -28.78
N GLU A 616 -28.31 -17.72 -29.47
CA GLU A 616 -28.61 -16.67 -30.44
C GLU A 616 -29.52 -17.22 -31.54
N LEU A 617 -30.56 -16.46 -31.89
CA LEU A 617 -31.50 -16.87 -32.94
C LEU A 617 -31.08 -16.35 -34.32
N GLU A 618 -29.89 -15.73 -34.41
CA GLU A 618 -29.24 -15.25 -35.65
C GLU A 618 -30.19 -14.56 -36.65
N GLY A 619 -31.17 -13.81 -36.15
CA GLY A 619 -32.10 -13.05 -36.97
C GLY A 619 -33.29 -13.86 -37.51
N GLN A 620 -33.47 -15.12 -37.11
CA GLN A 620 -34.62 -15.96 -37.53
C GLN A 620 -35.96 -15.31 -37.17
N VAL A 621 -36.10 -14.77 -35.96
CA VAL A 621 -37.31 -14.05 -35.52
C VAL A 621 -37.51 -12.77 -36.34
N ILE A 622 -36.44 -12.03 -36.62
CA ILE A 622 -36.51 -10.81 -37.45
C ILE A 622 -36.94 -11.17 -38.89
N SER A 623 -36.43 -12.28 -39.43
CA SER A 623 -36.82 -12.81 -40.75
C SER A 623 -38.30 -13.21 -40.78
N CYS A 624 -38.77 -13.93 -39.76
CA CYS A 624 -40.18 -14.28 -39.59
C CYS A 624 -41.09 -13.04 -39.56
N LEU A 625 -40.74 -12.04 -38.74
CA LEU A 625 -41.49 -10.78 -38.67
C LEU A 625 -41.51 -10.04 -40.01
N LYS A 626 -40.41 -10.04 -40.77
CA LYS A 626 -40.36 -9.42 -42.11
C LYS A 626 -41.28 -10.12 -43.10
N VAL A 627 -41.30 -11.46 -43.11
CA VAL A 627 -42.20 -12.23 -43.99
C VAL A 627 -43.65 -11.92 -43.65
N LYS A 628 -44.01 -11.94 -42.36
CA LYS A 628 -45.39 -11.64 -41.93
C LYS A 628 -45.80 -10.19 -42.17
N TYR A 629 -44.90 -9.24 -41.97
CA TYR A 629 -45.15 -7.86 -42.36
C TYR A 629 -45.40 -7.72 -43.87
N GLY A 630 -44.61 -8.41 -44.71
CA GLY A 630 -44.81 -8.43 -46.16
C GLY A 630 -46.16 -9.03 -46.57
N GLU A 631 -46.60 -10.10 -45.91
CA GLU A 631 -47.93 -10.71 -46.13
C GLU A 631 -49.08 -9.76 -45.74
N LEU A 632 -48.98 -9.08 -44.59
CA LEU A 632 -50.01 -8.13 -44.12
C LEU A 632 -50.13 -6.91 -45.03
N VAL A 633 -49.00 -6.31 -45.42
CA VAL A 633 -48.98 -5.15 -46.34
C VAL A 633 -49.50 -5.54 -47.74
N SER A 634 -49.29 -6.78 -48.18
CA SER A 634 -49.80 -7.28 -49.47
C SER A 634 -51.31 -7.55 -49.45
N ASN A 635 -51.88 -7.80 -48.27
CA ASN A 635 -53.30 -8.09 -48.07
C ASN A 635 -54.13 -6.85 -47.70
N GLY A 636 -53.51 -5.66 -47.60
CA GLY A 636 -54.21 -4.39 -47.39
C GLY A 636 -54.70 -4.14 -45.96
N GLU A 637 -54.09 -4.78 -44.96
CA GLU A 637 -54.31 -4.53 -43.52
C GLU A 637 -53.20 -3.69 -42.88
#